data_AF-A0AAD7DNU3-F1
#
_entry.id   AF-A0AAD7DNU3-F1
#
_cell.length_a   1.000
_cell.length_b   1.000
_cell.length_c   1.000
_cell.angle_alpha   90.00
_cell.angle_beta   90.00
_cell.angle_gamma   90.00
#
_symmetry.space_group_name_H-M   'P 1'
#
loop_
_entity.id
_entity.type
_entity.pdbx_description
1 polymer ?
#
loop_
_entity_poly.entity_id
_entity_poly.type
_entity_poly.pdbx_seq_one_letter_code
_entity_poly.pdbx_strand_id
1 'polypeptide(L)'
;MFHKRGLQTDLSNWHGIFLSNFLANCPITWLNLLLTPYVAKHRILPDTQVTTQQDVQTRDLMSYLAGIKCWAARQKKPVYAIKRDQMKGFDYLSPEGMYDAVCAYGLPSQIIDIDHASQTDVKCFIQTAYGTTEPIIITGVNKQGGPMLPLKSTLTTSLGHHYLNDLLSTNPNALIITTSTLKKADPHLPDDHLKLHVAMTEATDDSYIFAKSLQSLRRNTLEMEQFQFAYSWLTQWTKTLDFLRAKVDNPTARLDELKSLIDAFKFPKFLRRSPVTLLRKIMSQCLISRCRALLSLQPIKQTDVEELNRRIMQKIHDELGMPFTPNTKILGLPLKYNGLEFPSLARINAGIVIDGLAHDLNHHIAAYQSMVRITLADWMCTISNCVNPIDGSGLRRDFSMYSGKIPYGWIVAQKVMGSMSPSLLLRKTERCEILKGDVSLSHCSAICDHCNPTPSGNRKPLDSNNLRSLRVKGVRRVNDPSPMAAGRQIWATDESMLPASAGLLQRKSVTASITGPITLVLRIDGSNIVSTQGELMGLTSGIIFADGSKSTPRLYTDYMNVVRMIEDSKSSDIDITHTKGHTDELTLPALMNYEADHYASASQRYIDSVPTAPIPTFFMDDYTFYSKCDGWIESNIRHLIDIMIAQKESEDLALRHPQRMLTSLYEHQPPPDFPYTRAYSAYSATVQLYACSGQLTVADTLYKRKKIEDDGCRFGCNAVEDMHHLFVECGRYEVWREKATEGLIIKTTMKLDEKGVEETARERLLKAAKSLFARDDTVWPLKHVFYYLGHIPPLDRLLSKGAVESSITRERLLHHLAAEWHMTAIRLAGRIFGDYQREMSKKNAPLKLRGKI
;
A
#
# COMPACT_ATOMS: atom_id res chain seq x y z
N MET A 1 -33.89 16.45 -2.07
CA MET A 1 -33.65 15.71 -3.33
C MET A 1 -32.27 16.06 -3.87
N PHE A 2 -31.57 15.12 -4.49
CA PHE A 2 -30.25 15.33 -5.10
C PHE A 2 -30.34 15.23 -6.63
N HIS A 3 -29.88 16.24 -7.37
CA HIS A 3 -29.90 16.21 -8.84
C HIS A 3 -28.77 15.32 -9.36
N LYS A 4 -29.08 14.41 -10.29
CA LYS A 4 -28.11 13.45 -10.84
C LYS A 4 -27.43 13.98 -12.10
N ARG A 5 -28.20 14.18 -13.17
CA ARG A 5 -27.74 14.62 -14.51
C ARG A 5 -28.93 15.00 -15.39
N GLY A 6 -28.72 15.70 -16.50
CA GLY A 6 -29.81 16.06 -17.43
C GLY A 6 -30.57 17.32 -17.03
N LEU A 7 -31.73 17.55 -17.64
CA LEU A 7 -32.57 18.73 -17.38
C LEU A 7 -33.06 18.71 -15.94
N GLN A 8 -32.92 19.83 -15.23
CA GLN A 8 -33.35 19.98 -13.84
C GLN A 8 -34.89 19.92 -13.69
N THR A 9 -35.63 20.18 -14.75
CA THR A 9 -37.10 20.13 -14.77
C THR A 9 -37.68 18.73 -14.84
N ASP A 10 -36.88 17.74 -15.25
CA ASP A 10 -37.30 16.35 -15.32
C ASP A 10 -37.06 15.66 -13.96
N LEU A 11 -38.15 15.38 -13.24
CA LEU A 11 -38.12 14.77 -11.90
C LEU A 11 -37.50 13.37 -11.89
N SER A 12 -37.44 12.67 -13.04
CA SER A 12 -36.75 11.37 -13.12
C SER A 12 -35.22 11.48 -12.95
N ASN A 13 -34.67 12.69 -13.09
CA ASN A 13 -33.26 12.99 -12.88
C ASN A 13 -32.90 13.34 -11.42
N TRP A 14 -33.89 13.31 -10.53
CA TRP A 14 -33.72 13.61 -9.11
C TRP A 14 -33.77 12.35 -8.26
N HIS A 15 -32.96 12.37 -7.22
CA HIS A 15 -32.87 11.31 -6.23
C HIS A 15 -33.57 11.73 -4.94
N GLY A 16 -34.56 10.95 -4.52
CA GLY A 16 -35.20 11.09 -3.22
C GLY A 16 -34.22 10.66 -2.12
N ILE A 17 -34.00 11.50 -1.12
CA ILE A 17 -33.22 11.12 0.06
C ILE A 17 -34.10 11.41 1.27
N PHE A 18 -34.29 10.38 2.08
CA PHE A 18 -35.05 10.44 3.31
C PHE A 18 -34.09 10.73 4.48
N LEU A 19 -34.30 11.85 5.15
CA LEU A 19 -33.52 12.23 6.34
C LEU A 19 -34.38 11.97 7.57
N SER A 20 -34.17 10.82 8.21
CA SER A 20 -34.80 10.48 9.49
C SER A 20 -34.08 11.19 10.65
N ASN A 21 -34.82 11.49 11.72
CA ASN A 21 -34.21 12.06 12.93
C ASN A 21 -33.34 11.01 13.67
N PHE A 22 -32.49 11.49 14.59
CA PHE A 22 -31.56 10.63 15.32
C PHE A 22 -32.25 9.52 16.13
N LEU A 23 -33.37 9.84 16.79
CA LEU A 23 -34.10 8.88 17.62
C LEU A 23 -34.66 7.71 16.81
N ALA A 24 -35.16 7.96 15.60
CA ALA A 24 -35.63 6.93 14.69
C ALA A 24 -34.49 6.07 14.12
N ASN A 25 -33.33 6.67 13.86
CA ASN A 25 -32.18 5.97 13.29
C ASN A 25 -31.34 5.20 14.31
N CYS A 26 -31.32 5.62 15.58
CA CYS A 26 -30.46 5.02 16.61
C CYS A 26 -30.70 3.51 16.82
N PRO A 27 -31.94 3.02 17.07
CA PRO A 27 -32.17 1.59 17.29
C PRO A 27 -31.88 0.75 16.04
N ILE A 28 -32.20 1.26 14.85
CA ILE A 28 -31.95 0.58 13.58
C ILE A 28 -30.44 0.53 13.26
N THR A 29 -29.71 1.61 13.56
CA THR A 29 -28.24 1.63 13.44
C THR A 29 -27.60 0.62 14.39
N TRP A 30 -28.08 0.57 15.64
CA TRP A 30 -27.59 -0.38 16.63
C TRP A 30 -27.86 -1.84 16.21
N LEU A 31 -29.05 -2.13 15.72
CA LEU A 31 -29.38 -3.44 15.15
C LEU A 31 -28.45 -3.78 13.96
N ASN A 32 -28.26 -2.86 13.02
CA ASN A 32 -27.39 -3.08 11.87
C ASN A 32 -25.93 -3.34 12.29
N LEU A 33 -25.43 -2.62 13.30
CA LEU A 33 -24.09 -2.80 13.86
C LEU A 33 -23.86 -4.23 14.41
N LEU A 34 -24.89 -4.83 15.00
CA LEU A 34 -24.84 -6.20 15.53
C LEU A 34 -25.10 -7.26 14.46
N LEU A 35 -26.07 -7.00 13.57
CA LEU A 35 -26.55 -7.96 12.59
C LEU A 35 -25.56 -8.15 11.44
N THR A 36 -24.88 -7.10 10.97
CA THR A 36 -23.92 -7.20 9.86
C THR A 36 -22.77 -8.17 10.18
N PRO A 37 -22.04 -8.05 11.31
CA PRO A 37 -21.00 -9.02 11.66
C PRO A 37 -21.54 -10.43 11.87
N TYR A 38 -22.74 -10.57 12.42
CA TYR A 38 -23.39 -11.88 12.60
C TYR A 38 -23.65 -12.56 11.25
N VAL A 39 -24.27 -11.84 10.33
CA VAL A 39 -24.59 -12.30 8.97
C VAL A 39 -23.31 -12.70 8.21
N ALA A 40 -22.22 -11.93 8.36
CA ALA A 40 -20.93 -12.25 7.76
C ALA A 40 -20.29 -13.49 8.39
N LYS A 41 -20.24 -13.58 9.73
CA LYS A 41 -19.66 -14.71 10.48
C LYS A 41 -20.33 -16.03 10.15
N HIS A 42 -21.66 -16.01 10.00
CA HIS A 42 -22.45 -17.19 9.68
C HIS A 42 -22.57 -17.47 8.17
N ARG A 43 -21.89 -16.69 7.31
CA ARG A 43 -21.90 -16.84 5.85
C ARG A 43 -23.32 -16.91 5.27
N ILE A 44 -24.22 -16.10 5.83
CA ILE A 44 -25.60 -16.01 5.35
C ILE A 44 -25.62 -15.38 3.95
N LEU A 45 -24.80 -14.33 3.76
CA LEU A 45 -24.62 -13.72 2.44
C LEU A 45 -23.71 -14.60 1.57
N PRO A 46 -24.01 -14.74 0.26
CA PRO A 46 -23.16 -15.41 -0.71
C PRO A 46 -21.77 -14.79 -0.74
N ASP A 47 -20.74 -15.63 -0.92
CA ASP A 47 -19.34 -15.20 -0.99
C ASP A 47 -19.07 -14.08 -2.02
N THR A 48 -19.87 -13.99 -3.08
CA THR A 48 -19.69 -13.01 -4.17
C THR A 48 -20.61 -11.78 -4.07
N GLN A 49 -21.23 -11.56 -2.91
CA GLN A 49 -21.99 -10.34 -2.57
C GLN A 49 -21.09 -9.35 -1.82
N VAL A 50 -20.68 -8.25 -2.46
CA VAL A 50 -19.71 -7.32 -1.86
C VAL A 50 -20.32 -6.43 -0.79
N THR A 51 -21.56 -6.00 -1.01
CA THR A 51 -22.16 -4.99 -0.13
C THR A 51 -22.52 -5.60 1.21
N THR A 52 -22.35 -4.84 2.30
CA THR A 52 -22.65 -5.24 3.68
C THR A 52 -21.82 -6.42 4.20
N GLN A 53 -20.83 -6.89 3.46
CA GLN A 53 -19.82 -7.80 3.98
C GLN A 53 -18.68 -7.01 4.62
N GLN A 54 -18.24 -7.49 5.77
CA GLN A 54 -17.13 -6.89 6.50
C GLN A 54 -15.82 -7.18 5.76
N ASP A 55 -14.94 -6.18 5.66
CA ASP A 55 -13.61 -6.29 5.04
C ASP A 55 -13.61 -6.73 3.56
N VAL A 56 -14.73 -6.54 2.87
CA VAL A 56 -14.87 -6.73 1.42
C VAL A 56 -15.04 -5.39 0.72
N GLN A 57 -14.32 -5.20 -0.37
CA GLN A 57 -14.30 -3.99 -1.17
C GLN A 57 -14.78 -4.28 -2.59
N THR A 58 -15.24 -3.23 -3.23
CA THR A 58 -15.59 -3.23 -4.65
C THR A 58 -14.44 -3.71 -5.56
N ARG A 59 -13.19 -3.50 -5.14
CA ARG A 59 -11.99 -4.01 -5.83
C ARG A 59 -11.98 -5.53 -5.90
N ASP A 60 -12.39 -6.22 -4.85
CA ASP A 60 -12.20 -7.67 -4.72
C ASP A 60 -13.11 -8.40 -5.73
N LEU A 61 -14.34 -7.89 -5.91
CA LEU A 61 -15.21 -8.33 -6.99
C LEU A 61 -14.68 -7.96 -8.38
N MET A 62 -14.06 -6.80 -8.57
CA MET A 62 -13.41 -6.47 -9.84
C MET A 62 -12.24 -7.42 -10.16
N SER A 63 -11.44 -7.79 -9.15
CA SER A 63 -10.36 -8.78 -9.28
C SER A 63 -10.90 -10.16 -9.60
N TYR A 64 -11.98 -10.58 -8.91
CA TYR A 64 -12.69 -11.83 -9.19
C TYR A 64 -13.21 -11.91 -10.63
N LEU A 65 -13.89 -10.87 -11.11
CA LEU A 65 -14.39 -10.78 -12.48
C LEU A 65 -13.24 -10.78 -13.51
N ALA A 66 -12.14 -10.09 -13.21
CA ALA A 66 -10.92 -10.14 -14.03
C ALA A 66 -10.37 -11.57 -14.11
N GLY A 67 -10.34 -12.27 -12.98
CA GLY A 67 -10.02 -13.69 -12.91
C GLY A 67 -10.90 -14.51 -13.86
N ILE A 68 -12.23 -14.34 -13.82
CA ILE A 68 -13.17 -15.17 -14.61
C ILE A 68 -12.91 -14.97 -16.10
N LYS A 69 -12.78 -13.70 -16.50
CA LYS A 69 -12.45 -13.32 -17.88
C LYS A 69 -11.12 -13.93 -18.32
N CYS A 70 -10.08 -13.82 -17.50
CA CYS A 70 -8.77 -14.37 -17.79
C CYS A 70 -8.77 -15.90 -17.86
N TRP A 71 -9.50 -16.56 -16.98
CA TRP A 71 -9.69 -18.01 -17.02
C TRP A 71 -10.37 -18.45 -18.31
N ALA A 72 -11.46 -17.77 -18.72
CA ALA A 72 -12.16 -18.07 -19.97
C ALA A 72 -11.22 -17.99 -21.18
N ALA A 73 -10.40 -16.95 -21.24
CA ALA A 73 -9.38 -16.76 -22.27
C ALA A 73 -8.28 -17.84 -22.24
N ARG A 74 -7.77 -18.22 -21.05
CA ARG A 74 -6.79 -19.31 -20.90
C ARG A 74 -7.34 -20.65 -21.39
N GLN A 75 -8.57 -20.95 -21.01
CA GLN A 75 -9.23 -22.22 -21.33
C GLN A 75 -9.79 -22.26 -22.75
N LYS A 76 -9.78 -21.14 -23.48
CA LYS A 76 -10.43 -20.97 -24.78
C LYS A 76 -11.89 -21.40 -24.76
N LYS A 77 -12.60 -21.13 -23.66
CA LYS A 77 -14.01 -21.45 -23.49
C LYS A 77 -14.84 -20.16 -23.45
N PRO A 78 -15.96 -20.10 -24.19
CA PRO A 78 -16.87 -18.98 -24.05
C PRO A 78 -17.50 -19.01 -22.65
N VAL A 79 -17.54 -17.85 -22.01
CA VAL A 79 -18.31 -17.59 -20.80
C VAL A 79 -19.26 -16.45 -21.14
N TYR A 80 -20.55 -16.68 -20.90
CA TYR A 80 -21.57 -15.67 -21.12
C TYR A 80 -21.95 -15.08 -19.77
N ALA A 81 -22.06 -13.76 -19.72
CA ALA A 81 -22.51 -13.02 -18.55
C ALA A 81 -23.51 -11.96 -18.98
N ILE A 82 -24.52 -11.72 -18.14
CA ILE A 82 -25.49 -10.64 -18.35
C ILE A 82 -25.48 -9.71 -17.15
N LYS A 83 -25.30 -8.41 -17.40
CA LYS A 83 -25.41 -7.40 -16.36
C LYS A 83 -26.89 -7.13 -16.09
N ARG A 84 -27.26 -7.12 -14.82
CA ARG A 84 -28.55 -6.64 -14.34
C ARG A 84 -28.29 -5.44 -13.45
N ASP A 85 -29.19 -4.47 -13.56
CA ASP A 85 -29.14 -3.23 -12.82
C ASP A 85 -30.57 -2.90 -12.42
N GLN A 86 -30.83 -2.73 -11.13
CA GLN A 86 -32.19 -2.59 -10.65
C GLN A 86 -32.74 -1.18 -10.86
N MET A 87 -33.97 -1.09 -11.36
CA MET A 87 -34.68 0.16 -11.49
C MET A 87 -34.99 0.71 -10.10
N LYS A 88 -34.43 1.89 -9.77
CA LYS A 88 -34.61 2.55 -8.47
C LYS A 88 -34.47 1.56 -7.31
N GLY A 89 -33.30 0.94 -7.20
CA GLY A 89 -33.06 -0.31 -6.46
C GLY A 89 -33.61 -0.41 -5.04
N PHE A 90 -33.85 0.69 -4.34
CA PHE A 90 -34.45 0.69 -2.99
C PHE A 90 -35.91 1.13 -2.94
N ASP A 91 -36.38 1.89 -3.93
CA ASP A 91 -37.72 2.49 -3.90
C ASP A 91 -38.81 1.44 -4.15
N TYR A 92 -38.52 0.43 -4.98
CA TYR A 92 -39.45 -0.66 -5.32
C TYR A 92 -39.22 -1.94 -4.52
N LEU A 93 -38.16 -2.00 -3.72
CA LEU A 93 -37.88 -3.19 -2.91
C LEU A 93 -38.94 -3.32 -1.84
N SER A 94 -39.73 -4.40 -1.88
CA SER A 94 -40.75 -4.64 -0.87
C SER A 94 -40.11 -5.08 0.47
N PRO A 95 -40.64 -4.64 1.64
CA PRO A 95 -40.13 -5.05 2.95
C PRO A 95 -40.19 -6.57 3.18
N GLU A 96 -41.16 -7.25 2.56
CA GLU A 96 -41.40 -8.69 2.69
C GLU A 96 -40.17 -9.53 2.32
N GLY A 97 -39.34 -9.08 1.37
CA GLY A 97 -38.11 -9.78 1.03
C GLY A 97 -37.12 -9.91 2.19
N MET A 98 -37.06 -8.90 3.07
CA MET A 98 -36.27 -8.97 4.29
C MET A 98 -36.92 -9.94 5.29
N TYR A 99 -38.24 -9.96 5.39
CA TYR A 99 -38.98 -10.77 6.36
C TYR A 99 -38.86 -12.26 6.01
N ASP A 100 -38.99 -12.59 4.74
CA ASP A 100 -38.73 -13.93 4.22
C ASP A 100 -37.28 -14.35 4.48
N ALA A 101 -36.31 -13.44 4.32
CA ALA A 101 -34.91 -13.73 4.61
C ALA A 101 -34.67 -13.99 6.12
N VAL A 102 -35.29 -13.20 7.00
CA VAL A 102 -35.24 -13.42 8.45
C VAL A 102 -35.77 -14.82 8.80
N CYS A 103 -36.92 -15.20 8.24
CA CYS A 103 -37.50 -16.52 8.44
C CYS A 103 -36.63 -17.65 7.87
N ALA A 104 -36.18 -17.53 6.62
CA ALA A 104 -35.41 -18.55 5.92
C ALA A 104 -34.05 -18.82 6.58
N TYR A 105 -33.40 -17.79 7.13
CA TYR A 105 -32.12 -17.92 7.82
C TYR A 105 -32.24 -18.18 9.32
N GLY A 106 -33.46 -18.32 9.85
CA GLY A 106 -33.70 -18.58 11.28
C GLY A 106 -33.26 -17.42 12.18
N LEU A 107 -33.35 -16.18 11.69
CA LEU A 107 -33.06 -14.99 12.47
C LEU A 107 -34.26 -14.64 13.40
N PRO A 108 -34.04 -13.92 14.52
CA PRO A 108 -35.10 -13.57 15.46
C PRO A 108 -36.22 -12.75 14.80
N SER A 109 -37.49 -13.15 14.98
CA SER A 109 -38.65 -12.48 14.41
C SER A 109 -38.84 -11.04 14.91
N GLN A 110 -38.28 -10.70 16.08
CA GLN A 110 -38.29 -9.35 16.63
C GLN A 110 -37.60 -8.33 15.71
N ILE A 111 -36.72 -8.79 14.82
CA ILE A 111 -36.13 -7.95 13.77
C ILE A 111 -37.22 -7.42 12.82
N ILE A 112 -38.20 -8.26 12.46
CA ILE A 112 -39.35 -7.89 11.64
C ILE A 112 -40.22 -6.88 12.39
N ASP A 113 -40.50 -7.14 13.67
CA ASP A 113 -41.33 -6.25 14.50
C ASP A 113 -40.74 -4.83 14.60
N ILE A 114 -39.43 -4.74 14.86
CA ILE A 114 -38.69 -3.47 14.91
C ILE A 114 -38.74 -2.77 13.56
N ASP A 115 -38.54 -3.51 12.47
CA ASP A 115 -38.56 -2.93 11.14
C ASP A 115 -39.95 -2.39 10.76
N HIS A 116 -41.00 -3.20 10.98
CA HIS A 116 -42.39 -2.83 10.75
C HIS A 116 -42.78 -1.58 11.56
N ALA A 117 -42.41 -1.53 12.84
CA ALA A 117 -42.61 -0.35 13.68
C ALA A 117 -41.91 0.90 13.12
N SER A 118 -40.71 0.74 12.53
CA SER A 118 -39.97 1.85 11.91
C SER A 118 -40.58 2.36 10.60
N GLN A 119 -41.48 1.59 9.99
CA GLN A 119 -42.08 1.86 8.69
C GLN A 119 -43.57 2.20 8.73
N THR A 120 -44.24 2.05 9.88
CA THR A 120 -45.69 2.26 10.01
C THR A 120 -46.03 3.72 10.34
N ASP A 121 -47.01 4.29 9.64
CA ASP A 121 -47.61 5.62 9.87
C ASP A 121 -46.59 6.76 9.97
N VAL A 122 -45.58 6.73 9.10
CA VAL A 122 -44.45 7.65 9.16
C VAL A 122 -44.84 8.98 8.54
N LYS A 123 -44.84 10.04 9.35
CA LYS A 123 -45.00 11.43 8.87
C LYS A 123 -43.77 11.90 8.11
N CYS A 124 -43.98 12.27 6.85
CA CYS A 124 -42.91 12.63 5.92
C CYS A 124 -43.14 14.03 5.36
N PHE A 125 -42.13 14.89 5.50
CA PHE A 125 -42.16 16.26 5.04
C PHE A 125 -41.27 16.40 3.79
N ILE A 126 -41.82 16.91 2.69
CA ILE A 126 -41.04 17.10 1.46
C ILE A 126 -40.42 18.49 1.48
N GLN A 127 -39.09 18.55 1.53
CA GLN A 127 -38.36 19.81 1.38
C GLN A 127 -38.21 20.16 -0.11
N THR A 128 -38.82 21.27 -0.52
CA THR A 128 -38.69 21.84 -1.86
C THR A 128 -37.85 23.13 -1.84
N ALA A 129 -37.58 23.71 -3.00
CA ALA A 129 -36.93 25.03 -3.09
C ALA A 129 -37.78 26.16 -2.47
N TYR A 130 -39.08 25.95 -2.30
CA TYR A 130 -40.04 26.94 -1.79
C TYR A 130 -40.42 26.72 -0.32
N GLY A 131 -39.79 25.75 0.35
CA GLY A 131 -40.09 25.38 1.72
C GLY A 131 -40.57 23.94 1.88
N THR A 132 -41.00 23.62 3.09
CA THR A 132 -41.49 22.30 3.49
C THR A 132 -42.98 22.17 3.14
N THR A 133 -43.40 21.05 2.55
CA THR A 133 -44.82 20.75 2.30
C THR A 133 -45.54 20.32 3.58
N GLU A 134 -46.88 20.27 3.51
CA GLU A 134 -47.68 19.49 4.45
C GLU A 134 -47.20 18.02 4.50
N PRO A 135 -47.28 17.36 5.66
CA PRO A 135 -46.79 16.00 5.81
C PRO A 135 -47.69 15.01 5.06
N ILE A 136 -47.05 14.05 4.40
CA ILE A 136 -47.71 12.84 3.91
C ILE A 136 -47.43 11.69 4.89
N ILE A 137 -48.40 10.79 5.06
CA ILE A 137 -48.20 9.56 5.83
C ILE A 137 -47.81 8.45 4.87
N ILE A 138 -46.70 7.77 5.17
CA ILE A 138 -46.25 6.59 4.40
C ILE A 138 -46.17 5.37 5.32
N THR A 139 -46.58 4.22 4.80
CA THR A 139 -46.50 2.92 5.47
C THR A 139 -45.93 1.89 4.49
N GLY A 140 -45.02 1.02 4.97
CA GLY A 140 -44.50 -0.11 4.18
C GLY A 140 -43.55 0.28 3.04
N VAL A 141 -42.92 1.45 3.11
CA VAL A 141 -41.97 1.92 2.08
C VAL A 141 -40.55 1.96 2.64
N ASN A 142 -39.62 1.38 1.89
CA ASN A 142 -38.20 1.45 2.18
C ASN A 142 -37.65 2.87 1.97
N LYS A 143 -37.04 3.43 3.02
CA LYS A 143 -36.61 4.84 3.06
C LYS A 143 -35.16 4.98 2.66
N GLN A 144 -34.90 5.56 1.50
CA GLN A 144 -33.54 5.77 1.02
C GLN A 144 -32.74 6.72 1.93
N GLY A 145 -31.66 6.23 2.53
CA GLY A 145 -30.90 6.93 3.57
C GLY A 145 -31.02 6.30 4.96
N GLY A 146 -31.90 5.32 5.13
CA GLY A 146 -32.00 4.52 6.35
C GLY A 146 -30.78 3.61 6.54
N PRO A 147 -30.28 3.43 7.79
CA PRO A 147 -29.03 2.73 8.07
C PRO A 147 -29.07 1.22 7.75
N MET A 148 -30.23 0.57 7.85
CA MET A 148 -30.39 -0.87 7.59
C MET A 148 -30.76 -1.21 6.14
N LEU A 149 -31.11 -0.22 5.33
CA LEU A 149 -31.62 -0.44 3.97
C LEU A 149 -30.65 -1.22 3.05
N PRO A 150 -29.32 -0.97 3.06
CA PRO A 150 -28.39 -1.79 2.31
C PRO A 150 -28.45 -3.25 2.72
N LEU A 151 -28.54 -3.54 4.03
CA LEU A 151 -28.59 -4.91 4.54
C LEU A 151 -29.90 -5.61 4.18
N LYS A 152 -31.03 -4.90 4.18
CA LYS A 152 -32.29 -5.45 3.68
C LYS A 152 -32.17 -5.92 2.24
N SER A 153 -31.62 -5.05 1.39
CA SER A 153 -31.42 -5.35 -0.03
C SER A 153 -30.52 -6.57 -0.22
N THR A 154 -29.39 -6.65 0.50
CA THR A 154 -28.47 -7.78 0.37
C THR A 154 -29.01 -9.08 0.94
N LEU A 155 -29.81 -9.03 2.02
CA LEU A 155 -30.52 -10.20 2.55
C LEU A 155 -31.58 -10.70 1.55
N THR A 156 -32.36 -9.80 0.94
CA THR A 156 -33.33 -10.22 -0.09
C THR A 156 -32.64 -10.81 -1.31
N THR A 157 -31.57 -10.19 -1.83
CA THR A 157 -30.85 -10.75 -3.00
C THR A 157 -30.16 -12.07 -2.67
N SER A 158 -29.68 -12.25 -1.43
CA SER A 158 -29.02 -13.49 -1.02
C SER A 158 -29.90 -14.72 -1.18
N LEU A 159 -31.20 -14.61 -0.91
CA LEU A 159 -32.16 -15.68 -1.14
C LEU A 159 -32.21 -16.08 -2.62
N GLY A 160 -32.29 -15.10 -3.51
CA GLY A 160 -32.30 -15.32 -4.95
C GLY A 160 -30.98 -15.92 -5.45
N HIS A 161 -29.86 -15.54 -4.83
CA HIS A 161 -28.56 -16.10 -5.13
C HIS A 161 -28.47 -17.58 -4.76
N HIS A 162 -28.85 -17.94 -3.53
CA HIS A 162 -28.84 -19.34 -3.09
C HIS A 162 -29.81 -20.18 -3.92
N TYR A 163 -31.02 -19.65 -4.21
CA TYR A 163 -31.97 -20.27 -5.12
C TYR A 163 -31.34 -20.58 -6.49
N LEU A 164 -30.69 -19.61 -7.12
CA LEU A 164 -30.03 -19.82 -8.41
C LEU A 164 -28.87 -20.81 -8.30
N ASN A 165 -28.10 -20.75 -7.21
CA ASN A 165 -26.98 -21.65 -6.98
C ASN A 165 -27.45 -23.11 -6.88
N ASP A 166 -28.56 -23.36 -6.17
CA ASP A 166 -29.18 -24.68 -6.04
C ASP A 166 -29.69 -25.20 -7.38
N LEU A 167 -30.35 -24.36 -8.18
CA LEU A 167 -30.76 -24.72 -9.55
C LEU A 167 -29.57 -25.13 -10.43
N LEU A 168 -28.42 -24.50 -10.23
CA LEU A 168 -27.22 -24.74 -11.03
C LEU A 168 -26.36 -25.89 -10.55
N SER A 169 -26.52 -26.34 -9.30
CA SER A 169 -25.76 -27.45 -8.71
C SER A 169 -25.83 -28.75 -9.54
N THR A 170 -26.95 -28.98 -10.22
CA THR A 170 -27.20 -30.16 -11.08
C THR A 170 -27.09 -29.85 -12.57
N ASN A 171 -26.85 -28.60 -12.95
CA ASN A 171 -26.86 -28.17 -14.35
C ASN A 171 -25.47 -28.38 -15.00
N PRO A 172 -25.36 -29.18 -16.08
CA PRO A 172 -24.07 -29.40 -16.76
C PRO A 172 -23.49 -28.12 -17.40
N ASN A 173 -24.34 -27.13 -17.68
CA ASN A 173 -23.97 -25.82 -18.24
C ASN A 173 -23.59 -24.79 -17.17
N ALA A 174 -23.61 -25.14 -15.89
CA ALA A 174 -23.12 -24.28 -14.81
C ALA A 174 -21.62 -23.99 -14.98
N LEU A 175 -21.20 -22.75 -14.67
CA LEU A 175 -19.81 -22.35 -14.78
C LEU A 175 -19.01 -22.89 -13.59
N ILE A 176 -18.09 -23.82 -13.87
CA ILE A 176 -17.16 -24.37 -12.88
C ILE A 176 -15.74 -24.03 -13.33
N ILE A 177 -15.03 -23.30 -12.48
CA ILE A 177 -13.66 -22.86 -12.68
C ILE A 177 -12.71 -23.85 -12.00
N THR A 178 -11.69 -24.29 -12.74
CA THR A 178 -10.65 -25.24 -12.30
C THR A 178 -9.33 -24.93 -13.02
N THR A 179 -8.21 -25.47 -12.53
CA THR A 179 -6.91 -25.31 -13.19
C THR A 179 -6.80 -26.14 -14.48
N SER A 180 -5.82 -25.78 -15.32
CA SER A 180 -5.52 -26.42 -16.59
C SER A 180 -4.86 -27.79 -16.41
N THR A 181 -4.03 -27.91 -15.39
CA THR A 181 -3.33 -29.13 -14.95
C THR A 181 -4.31 -30.19 -14.48
N LEU A 182 -5.32 -29.81 -13.68
CA LEU A 182 -6.39 -30.73 -13.27
C LEU A 182 -7.18 -31.27 -14.48
N LYS A 183 -7.51 -30.42 -15.46
CA LYS A 183 -8.20 -30.85 -16.70
C LYS A 183 -7.38 -31.84 -17.53
N LYS A 184 -6.06 -31.75 -17.46
CA LYS A 184 -5.13 -32.70 -18.11
C LYS A 184 -4.90 -33.97 -17.28
N ALA A 185 -5.57 -34.11 -16.12
CA ALA A 185 -5.36 -35.17 -15.15
C ALA A 185 -3.90 -35.28 -14.65
N ASP A 186 -3.19 -34.14 -14.60
CA ASP A 186 -1.84 -34.03 -14.04
C ASP A 186 -1.78 -32.83 -13.08
N PRO A 187 -2.43 -32.90 -11.90
CA PRO A 187 -2.35 -31.86 -10.89
C PRO A 187 -0.91 -31.77 -10.37
N HIS A 188 -0.36 -30.56 -10.34
CA HIS A 188 1.00 -30.24 -9.91
C HIS A 188 1.06 -29.82 -8.45
N LEU A 189 0.02 -29.11 -7.98
CA LEU A 189 -0.10 -28.57 -6.62
C LEU A 189 -1.40 -29.04 -5.96
N PRO A 190 -1.51 -29.00 -4.62
CA PRO A 190 -2.77 -29.25 -3.92
C PRO A 190 -3.91 -28.34 -4.41
N ASP A 191 -3.60 -27.06 -4.66
CA ASP A 191 -4.56 -26.07 -5.15
C ASP A 191 -5.16 -26.41 -6.54
N ASP A 192 -4.53 -27.30 -7.30
CA ASP A 192 -5.09 -27.76 -8.59
C ASP A 192 -6.39 -28.53 -8.40
N HIS A 193 -6.67 -29.07 -7.21
CA HIS A 193 -7.92 -29.78 -6.92
C HIS A 193 -9.10 -28.86 -6.62
N LEU A 194 -8.88 -27.54 -6.48
CA LEU A 194 -9.93 -26.57 -6.22
C LEU A 194 -10.92 -26.50 -7.40
N LYS A 195 -12.21 -26.43 -7.05
CA LYS A 195 -13.31 -26.22 -7.99
C LYS A 195 -14.18 -25.08 -7.48
N LEU A 196 -14.36 -24.06 -8.29
CA LEU A 196 -15.17 -22.90 -7.96
C LEU A 196 -16.43 -22.87 -8.82
N HIS A 197 -17.60 -22.94 -8.19
CA HIS A 197 -18.89 -22.77 -8.85
C HIS A 197 -19.24 -21.29 -8.94
N VAL A 198 -19.59 -20.81 -10.13
CA VAL A 198 -19.89 -19.39 -10.38
C VAL A 198 -21.29 -19.25 -10.96
N ALA A 199 -22.24 -18.86 -10.11
CA ALA A 199 -23.62 -18.61 -10.49
C ALA A 199 -23.85 -17.12 -10.77
N MET A 200 -23.60 -16.29 -9.75
CA MET A 200 -23.88 -14.86 -9.76
C MET A 200 -22.83 -14.08 -8.97
N THR A 201 -22.70 -12.79 -9.24
CA THR A 201 -21.92 -11.84 -8.43
C THR A 201 -22.72 -10.56 -8.25
N GLU A 202 -22.63 -9.93 -7.07
CA GLU A 202 -23.54 -8.83 -6.70
C GLU A 202 -22.82 -7.70 -5.95
N ALA A 203 -23.29 -6.48 -6.20
CA ALA A 203 -22.99 -5.29 -5.44
C ALA A 203 -24.26 -4.45 -5.37
N THR A 204 -25.05 -4.65 -4.32
CA THR A 204 -26.42 -4.12 -4.17
C THR A 204 -27.34 -4.44 -5.35
N ASP A 205 -27.57 -3.44 -6.19
CA ASP A 205 -28.47 -3.40 -7.34
C ASP A 205 -27.77 -3.79 -8.66
N ASP A 206 -26.44 -3.77 -8.69
CA ASP A 206 -25.64 -4.23 -9.83
C ASP A 206 -25.32 -5.73 -9.64
N SER A 207 -25.72 -6.58 -10.59
CA SER A 207 -25.38 -8.01 -10.57
C SER A 207 -24.96 -8.56 -11.94
N TYR A 208 -24.19 -9.66 -11.93
CA TYR A 208 -23.92 -10.48 -13.10
C TYR A 208 -24.36 -11.90 -12.88
N ILE A 209 -25.10 -12.46 -13.83
CA ILE A 209 -25.40 -13.89 -13.90
C ILE A 209 -24.48 -14.54 -14.94
N PHE A 210 -23.95 -15.73 -14.65
CA PHE A 210 -23.00 -16.44 -15.51
C PHE A 210 -23.57 -17.75 -16.06
N ALA A 211 -23.12 -18.13 -17.26
CA ALA A 211 -23.37 -19.44 -17.85
C ALA A 211 -22.33 -19.82 -18.92
N LYS A 212 -22.24 -21.12 -19.25
CA LYS A 212 -21.42 -21.63 -20.38
C LYS A 212 -22.09 -21.49 -21.74
N SER A 213 -23.40 -21.27 -21.80
CA SER A 213 -24.16 -21.13 -23.05
C SER A 213 -25.19 -20.01 -22.95
N LEU A 214 -25.52 -19.38 -24.09
CA LEU A 214 -26.53 -18.32 -24.14
C LEU A 214 -27.92 -18.80 -23.73
N GLN A 215 -28.28 -20.05 -24.06
CA GLN A 215 -29.56 -20.64 -23.68
C GLN A 215 -29.66 -20.81 -22.16
N SER A 216 -28.60 -21.32 -21.51
CA SER A 216 -28.57 -21.43 -20.07
C SER A 216 -28.57 -20.05 -19.41
N LEU A 217 -27.86 -19.06 -19.98
CA LEU A 217 -27.90 -17.70 -19.46
C LEU A 217 -29.32 -17.12 -19.48
N ARG A 218 -30.04 -17.27 -20.60
CA ARG A 218 -31.43 -16.81 -20.73
C ARG A 218 -32.34 -17.45 -19.70
N ARG A 219 -32.22 -18.78 -19.50
CA ARG A 219 -32.97 -19.49 -18.47
C ARG A 219 -32.66 -18.96 -17.08
N ASN A 220 -31.38 -18.91 -16.69
CA ASN A 220 -30.94 -18.42 -15.38
C ASN A 220 -31.39 -16.97 -15.14
N THR A 221 -31.38 -16.14 -16.18
CA THR A 221 -31.88 -14.75 -16.11
C THR A 221 -33.38 -14.75 -15.83
N LEU A 222 -34.17 -15.53 -16.57
CA LEU A 222 -35.61 -15.59 -16.38
C LEU A 222 -35.99 -16.05 -14.96
N GLU A 223 -35.32 -17.08 -14.44
CA GLU A 223 -35.51 -17.56 -13.06
C GLU A 223 -35.28 -16.43 -12.04
N MET A 224 -34.20 -15.65 -12.23
CA MET A 224 -33.90 -14.51 -11.36
C MET A 224 -34.85 -13.33 -11.54
N GLU A 225 -35.39 -13.11 -12.74
CA GLU A 225 -36.42 -12.10 -12.97
C GLU A 225 -37.74 -12.50 -12.31
N GLN A 226 -38.11 -13.78 -12.34
CA GLN A 226 -39.29 -14.30 -11.64
C GLN A 226 -39.13 -14.18 -10.11
N PHE A 227 -37.97 -14.57 -9.59
CA PHE A 227 -37.66 -14.45 -8.17
C PHE A 227 -37.80 -13.01 -7.67
N GLN A 228 -37.15 -12.06 -8.35
CA GLN A 228 -37.17 -10.67 -7.90
C GLN A 228 -38.52 -9.98 -8.08
N PHE A 229 -39.30 -10.41 -9.08
CA PHE A 229 -40.64 -9.87 -9.34
C PHE A 229 -41.57 -10.14 -8.15
N ALA A 230 -41.39 -11.26 -7.45
CA ALA A 230 -42.11 -11.56 -6.22
C ALA A 230 -41.91 -10.49 -5.12
N TYR A 231 -40.79 -9.78 -5.15
CA TYR A 231 -40.44 -8.70 -4.21
C TYR A 231 -40.56 -7.29 -4.84
N SER A 232 -41.35 -7.17 -5.91
CA SER A 232 -41.59 -5.93 -6.67
C SER A 232 -40.34 -5.30 -7.28
N TRP A 233 -39.22 -6.02 -7.37
CA TRP A 233 -37.99 -5.51 -7.94
C TRP A 233 -37.98 -5.69 -9.46
N LEU A 234 -37.53 -4.66 -10.18
CA LEU A 234 -37.57 -4.62 -11.65
C LEU A 234 -36.21 -4.27 -12.23
N THR A 235 -35.77 -5.00 -13.25
CA THR A 235 -34.49 -4.73 -13.92
C THR A 235 -34.59 -3.58 -14.93
N GLN A 236 -33.62 -2.66 -14.88
CA GLN A 236 -33.40 -1.62 -15.88
C GLN A 236 -32.39 -2.06 -16.95
N TRP A 237 -32.91 -2.48 -18.11
CA TRP A 237 -32.09 -3.01 -19.22
C TRP A 237 -31.31 -1.96 -20.03
N THR A 238 -31.61 -0.67 -19.88
CA THR A 238 -31.08 0.39 -20.75
C THR A 238 -29.71 0.94 -20.35
N LYS A 239 -29.07 0.42 -19.29
CA LYS A 239 -27.76 0.90 -18.83
C LYS A 239 -26.60 0.16 -19.51
N THR A 240 -25.43 0.80 -19.57
CA THR A 240 -24.23 0.23 -20.21
C THR A 240 -23.77 -1.05 -19.51
N LEU A 241 -23.07 -1.93 -20.24
CA LEU A 241 -22.48 -3.16 -19.72
C LEU A 241 -21.31 -2.93 -18.72
N ASP A 242 -21.06 -1.68 -18.32
CA ASP A 242 -20.02 -1.35 -17.34
C ASP A 242 -20.51 -1.71 -15.93
N PHE A 243 -19.74 -2.52 -15.21
CA PHE A 243 -20.06 -2.92 -13.85
C PHE A 243 -19.41 -1.94 -12.88
N LEU A 244 -20.19 -1.34 -11.97
CA LEU A 244 -19.69 -0.29 -11.07
C LEU A 244 -19.00 0.86 -11.82
N ARG A 245 -19.48 1.15 -13.04
CA ARG A 245 -18.90 2.13 -13.98
C ARG A 245 -17.47 1.82 -14.41
N ALA A 246 -17.07 0.55 -14.35
CA ALA A 246 -15.77 0.05 -14.77
C ALA A 246 -15.92 -1.05 -15.83
N LYS A 247 -15.05 -1.01 -16.84
CA LYS A 247 -14.88 -2.15 -17.75
C LYS A 247 -13.94 -3.15 -17.10
N VAL A 248 -14.36 -4.40 -16.96
CA VAL A 248 -13.56 -5.45 -16.31
C VAL A 248 -12.25 -5.71 -17.05
N ASP A 249 -11.13 -5.58 -16.34
CA ASP A 249 -9.77 -5.87 -16.80
C ASP A 249 -9.44 -5.16 -18.13
N ASN A 250 -9.69 -3.84 -18.19
CA ASN A 250 -9.44 -2.98 -19.35
C ASN A 250 -8.64 -1.72 -18.96
N PRO A 251 -7.31 -1.82 -18.80
CA PRO A 251 -6.48 -0.71 -18.31
C PRO A 251 -6.49 0.51 -19.23
N THR A 252 -6.68 0.32 -20.54
CA THR A 252 -6.72 1.40 -21.53
C THR A 252 -7.94 2.29 -21.31
N ALA A 253 -9.14 1.71 -21.16
CA ALA A 253 -10.34 2.48 -20.88
C ALA A 253 -10.22 3.28 -19.56
N ARG A 254 -9.59 2.67 -18.55
CA ARG A 254 -9.34 3.34 -17.27
C ARG A 254 -8.35 4.51 -17.41
N LEU A 255 -7.31 4.34 -18.21
CA LEU A 255 -6.36 5.41 -18.51
C LEU A 255 -7.05 6.60 -19.17
N ASP A 256 -7.92 6.37 -20.14
CA ASP A 256 -8.62 7.44 -20.84
C ASP A 256 -9.59 8.20 -19.93
N GLU A 257 -10.28 7.49 -19.03
CA GLU A 257 -11.10 8.11 -18.00
C GLU A 257 -10.28 8.97 -17.03
N LEU A 258 -9.12 8.47 -16.58
CA LEU A 258 -8.21 9.22 -15.71
C LEU A 258 -7.66 10.47 -16.42
N LYS A 259 -7.28 10.36 -17.69
CA LYS A 259 -6.87 11.51 -18.52
C LYS A 259 -8.00 12.54 -18.60
N SER A 260 -9.21 12.12 -18.94
CA SER A 260 -10.38 13.00 -19.02
C SER A 260 -10.64 13.71 -17.69
N LEU A 261 -10.57 12.99 -16.58
CA LEU A 261 -10.77 13.53 -15.23
C LEU A 261 -9.69 14.57 -14.86
N ILE A 262 -8.43 14.31 -15.19
CA ILE A 262 -7.33 15.25 -14.96
C ILE A 262 -7.49 16.48 -15.86
N ASP A 263 -7.73 16.28 -17.16
CA ASP A 263 -7.85 17.35 -18.14
C ASP A 263 -9.03 18.29 -17.83
N ALA A 264 -10.17 17.73 -17.40
CA ALA A 264 -11.36 18.47 -16.99
C ALA A 264 -11.19 19.23 -15.67
N PHE A 265 -10.23 18.84 -14.81
CA PHE A 265 -10.00 19.51 -13.53
C PHE A 265 -9.46 20.92 -13.74
N LYS A 266 -10.10 21.89 -13.06
CA LYS A 266 -9.72 23.31 -13.06
C LYS A 266 -9.47 23.75 -11.62
N PHE A 267 -8.39 24.48 -11.41
CA PHE A 267 -8.14 25.09 -10.11
C PHE A 267 -9.17 26.19 -9.83
N PRO A 268 -9.60 26.36 -8.56
CA PRO A 268 -10.36 27.53 -8.16
C PRO A 268 -9.57 28.80 -8.48
N LYS A 269 -10.24 29.83 -8.99
CA LYS A 269 -9.61 31.13 -9.23
C LYS A 269 -9.50 31.90 -7.91
N PHE A 270 -8.30 32.37 -7.59
CA PHE A 270 -8.03 33.21 -6.44
C PHE A 270 -7.62 34.63 -6.88
N LEU A 271 -7.80 35.63 -6.01
CA LEU A 271 -7.40 37.02 -6.28
C LEU A 271 -5.88 37.19 -6.42
N ARG A 272 -5.10 36.29 -5.81
CA ARG A 272 -3.63 36.24 -5.90
C ARG A 272 -3.21 34.86 -6.40
N ARG A 273 -1.98 34.75 -6.92
CA ARG A 273 -1.41 33.44 -7.29
C ARG A 273 -1.46 32.47 -6.11
N SER A 274 -1.92 31.27 -6.37
CA SER A 274 -2.06 30.22 -5.38
C SER A 274 -0.70 29.79 -4.83
N PRO A 275 -0.51 29.79 -3.49
CA PRO A 275 0.67 29.19 -2.89
C PRO A 275 0.80 27.71 -3.25
N VAL A 276 2.03 27.24 -3.43
CA VAL A 276 2.31 25.82 -3.76
C VAL A 276 1.74 24.84 -2.73
N THR A 277 1.71 25.24 -1.45
CA THR A 277 1.09 24.52 -0.33
C THR A 277 -0.41 24.32 -0.51
N LEU A 278 -1.13 25.35 -0.98
CA LEU A 278 -2.57 25.31 -1.26
C LEU A 278 -2.85 24.45 -2.49
N LEU A 279 -2.06 24.60 -3.56
CA LEU A 279 -2.15 23.76 -4.75
C LEU A 279 -1.99 22.28 -4.39
N ARG A 280 -1.01 21.92 -3.56
CA ARG A 280 -0.79 20.56 -3.05
C ARG A 280 -2.03 20.02 -2.34
N LYS A 281 -2.64 20.81 -1.44
CA LYS A 281 -3.84 20.41 -0.69
C LYS A 281 -5.05 20.19 -1.60
N ILE A 282 -5.32 21.14 -2.50
CA ILE A 282 -6.41 21.03 -3.49
C ILE A 282 -6.22 19.79 -4.36
N MET A 283 -5.00 19.56 -4.85
CA MET A 283 -4.68 18.40 -5.66
C MET A 283 -4.89 17.10 -4.91
N SER A 284 -4.37 17.00 -3.69
CA SER A 284 -4.50 15.80 -2.86
C SER A 284 -5.96 15.48 -2.54
N GLN A 285 -6.77 16.48 -2.19
CA GLN A 285 -8.14 16.29 -1.72
C GLN A 285 -9.17 16.16 -2.84
N CYS A 286 -9.00 16.89 -3.95
CA CYS A 286 -10.02 16.96 -4.99
C CYS A 286 -9.71 16.08 -6.22
N LEU A 287 -8.43 15.94 -6.59
CA LEU A 287 -8.04 15.19 -7.79
C LEU A 287 -7.50 13.81 -7.46
N ILE A 288 -6.45 13.75 -6.63
CA ILE A 288 -5.73 12.52 -6.33
C ILE A 288 -6.62 11.53 -5.57
N SER A 289 -7.48 12.01 -4.66
CA SER A 289 -8.46 11.17 -3.96
C SER A 289 -9.38 10.41 -4.94
N ARG A 290 -9.86 11.08 -6.00
CA ARG A 290 -10.69 10.49 -7.05
C ARG A 290 -9.89 9.53 -7.93
N CYS A 291 -8.69 9.94 -8.37
CA CYS A 291 -7.80 9.06 -9.14
C CYS A 291 -7.46 7.79 -8.36
N ARG A 292 -7.15 7.90 -7.06
CA ARG A 292 -6.86 6.79 -6.17
C ARG A 292 -8.01 5.79 -6.11
N ALA A 293 -9.26 6.28 -5.98
CA ALA A 293 -10.44 5.41 -5.97
C ALA A 293 -10.58 4.61 -7.29
N LEU A 294 -10.40 5.27 -8.44
CA LEU A 294 -10.49 4.63 -9.76
C LEU A 294 -9.35 3.62 -9.99
N LEU A 295 -8.12 3.95 -9.56
CA LEU A 295 -6.97 3.06 -9.62
C LEU A 295 -7.12 1.85 -8.68
N SER A 296 -7.81 2.02 -7.54
CA SER A 296 -8.10 0.92 -6.61
C SER A 296 -9.02 -0.12 -7.24
N LEU A 297 -9.97 0.29 -8.09
CA LEU A 297 -10.83 -0.64 -8.82
C LEU A 297 -10.09 -1.36 -9.95
N GLN A 298 -9.22 -0.64 -10.66
CA GLN A 298 -8.44 -1.24 -11.74
C GLN A 298 -7.15 -0.46 -12.00
N PRO A 299 -6.00 -1.03 -11.63
CA PRO A 299 -4.72 -0.39 -11.89
C PRO A 299 -4.32 -0.34 -13.37
N ILE A 300 -3.34 0.51 -13.67
CA ILE A 300 -2.81 0.72 -15.03
C ILE A 300 -1.26 0.59 -15.06
N LYS A 301 -0.66 0.63 -16.27
CA LYS A 301 0.80 0.53 -16.44
C LYS A 301 1.52 1.65 -15.71
N GLN A 302 2.68 1.34 -15.14
CA GLN A 302 3.52 2.34 -14.49
C GLN A 302 3.89 3.50 -15.42
N THR A 303 4.24 3.22 -16.68
CA THR A 303 4.55 4.23 -17.70
C THR A 303 3.37 5.15 -18.00
N ASP A 304 2.15 4.61 -17.98
CA ASP A 304 0.94 5.38 -18.25
C ASP A 304 0.62 6.29 -17.06
N VAL A 305 0.86 5.84 -15.83
CA VAL A 305 0.70 6.68 -14.63
C VAL A 305 1.75 7.79 -14.58
N GLU A 306 2.97 7.53 -15.04
CA GLU A 306 4.01 8.57 -15.14
C GLU A 306 3.62 9.69 -16.14
N GLU A 307 2.94 9.34 -17.24
CA GLU A 307 2.31 10.31 -18.14
C GLU A 307 1.21 11.12 -17.43
N LEU A 308 0.36 10.48 -16.61
CA LEU A 308 -0.65 11.20 -15.81
C LEU A 308 -0.01 12.16 -14.80
N ASN A 309 1.08 11.75 -14.14
CA ASN A 309 1.86 12.61 -13.24
C ASN A 309 2.41 13.83 -14.00
N ARG A 310 2.92 13.66 -15.22
CA ARG A 310 3.37 14.79 -16.07
C ARG A 310 2.24 15.76 -16.39
N ARG A 311 1.03 15.27 -16.69
CA ARG A 311 -0.14 16.12 -16.94
C ARG A 311 -0.59 16.90 -15.72
N ILE A 312 -0.64 16.23 -14.56
CA ILE A 312 -0.93 16.87 -13.27
C ILE A 312 0.08 17.98 -13.00
N MET A 313 1.36 17.68 -13.22
CA MET A 313 2.41 18.64 -12.99
C MET A 313 2.28 19.83 -13.95
N GLN A 314 1.98 19.60 -15.23
CA GLN A 314 1.76 20.70 -16.18
C GLN A 314 0.69 21.66 -15.67
N LYS A 315 -0.42 21.16 -15.11
CA LYS A 315 -1.45 22.01 -14.50
C LYS A 315 -0.95 22.80 -13.29
N ILE A 316 -0.14 22.18 -12.43
CA ILE A 316 0.49 22.87 -11.29
C ILE A 316 1.45 23.96 -11.79
N HIS A 317 2.24 23.64 -12.80
CA HIS A 317 3.18 24.57 -13.43
C HIS A 317 2.46 25.79 -14.04
N ASP A 318 1.37 25.56 -14.77
CA ASP A 318 0.55 26.60 -15.37
C ASP A 318 0.00 27.57 -14.31
N GLU A 319 -0.40 27.06 -13.13
CA GLU A 319 -0.85 27.88 -12.00
C GLU A 319 0.27 28.66 -11.30
N LEU A 320 1.47 28.07 -11.20
CA LEU A 320 2.63 28.74 -10.59
C LEU A 320 3.14 29.91 -11.46
N GLY A 321 2.94 29.83 -12.78
CA GLY A 321 3.22 30.90 -13.72
C GLY A 321 4.71 31.23 -13.87
N MET A 322 5.56 30.22 -13.73
CA MET A 322 6.97 30.26 -14.13
C MET A 322 7.08 29.78 -15.58
N PRO A 323 8.11 30.16 -16.36
CA PRO A 323 8.16 29.84 -17.79
C PRO A 323 8.72 28.46 -18.14
N PHE A 324 9.39 27.78 -17.21
CA PHE A 324 10.03 26.49 -17.47
C PHE A 324 9.48 25.40 -16.55
N THR A 325 9.05 24.29 -17.12
CA THR A 325 8.47 23.16 -16.40
C THR A 325 9.49 22.54 -15.44
N PRO A 326 9.21 22.44 -14.11
CA PRO A 326 10.13 21.81 -13.14
C PRO A 326 10.33 20.30 -13.40
N ASN A 327 11.12 19.61 -12.57
CA ASN A 327 11.22 18.15 -12.64
C ASN A 327 10.03 17.52 -11.89
N THR A 328 9.28 16.64 -12.56
CA THR A 328 8.11 15.97 -11.97
C THR A 328 8.47 15.08 -10.78
N LYS A 329 9.63 14.42 -10.82
CA LYS A 329 10.09 13.54 -9.75
C LYS A 329 10.37 14.32 -8.47
N ILE A 330 11.05 15.47 -8.57
CA ILE A 330 11.35 16.33 -7.40
C ILE A 330 10.06 16.83 -6.73
N LEU A 331 9.07 17.23 -7.53
CA LEU A 331 7.78 17.69 -7.02
C LEU A 331 7.08 16.60 -6.17
N GLY A 332 7.08 15.36 -6.67
CA GLY A 332 6.44 14.22 -6.03
C GLY A 332 7.26 13.56 -4.92
N LEU A 333 8.51 13.96 -4.71
CA LEU A 333 9.42 13.34 -3.74
C LEU A 333 9.10 13.81 -2.30
N PRO A 334 9.29 12.98 -1.26
CA PRO A 334 9.14 13.38 0.13
C PRO A 334 10.12 14.49 0.56
N LEU A 335 9.78 15.25 1.60
CA LEU A 335 10.61 16.35 2.10
C LEU A 335 11.98 15.87 2.60
N LYS A 336 12.02 14.71 3.25
CA LYS A 336 13.26 14.06 3.71
C LYS A 336 14.30 13.85 2.59
N TYR A 337 13.85 13.81 1.34
CA TYR A 337 14.69 13.66 0.16
C TYR A 337 14.77 14.95 -0.68
N ASN A 338 14.53 16.11 -0.07
CA ASN A 338 14.52 17.44 -0.72
C ASN A 338 13.44 17.59 -1.82
N GLY A 339 12.32 16.90 -1.67
CA GLY A 339 11.14 17.07 -2.52
C GLY A 339 10.16 18.13 -2.04
N LEU A 340 8.89 18.05 -2.48
CA LEU A 340 7.80 18.92 -2.05
C LEU A 340 6.54 18.18 -1.56
N GLU A 341 6.59 16.84 -1.44
CA GLU A 341 5.47 16.02 -0.96
C GLU A 341 4.16 16.18 -1.75
N PHE A 342 4.25 16.44 -3.06
CA PHE A 342 3.06 16.27 -3.87
C PHE A 342 2.72 14.77 -3.99
N PRO A 343 1.44 14.40 -3.91
CA PRO A 343 1.06 13.01 -4.11
C PRO A 343 1.46 12.53 -5.51
N SER A 344 2.21 11.43 -5.59
CA SER A 344 2.58 10.80 -6.85
C SER A 344 1.59 9.69 -7.17
N LEU A 345 0.86 9.80 -8.28
CA LEU A 345 -0.02 8.71 -8.74
C LEU A 345 0.80 7.45 -9.02
N ALA A 346 2.03 7.58 -9.50
CA ALA A 346 2.91 6.46 -9.80
C ALA A 346 3.23 5.64 -8.55
N ARG A 347 3.51 6.31 -7.40
CA ARG A 347 3.73 5.63 -6.11
C ARG A 347 2.43 5.04 -5.55
N ILE A 348 1.32 5.78 -5.67
CA ILE A 348 -0.02 5.30 -5.24
C ILE A 348 -0.44 4.06 -6.03
N ASN A 349 -0.28 4.04 -7.35
CA ASN A 349 -0.61 2.90 -8.21
C ASN A 349 0.25 1.68 -7.85
N ALA A 350 1.57 1.87 -7.69
CA ALA A 350 2.47 0.80 -7.26
C ALA A 350 2.04 0.18 -5.92
N GLY A 351 1.71 1.03 -4.93
CA GLY A 351 1.21 0.58 -3.63
C GLY A 351 -0.10 -0.19 -3.74
N ILE A 352 -1.09 0.34 -4.48
CA ILE A 352 -2.40 -0.31 -4.69
C ILE A 352 -2.25 -1.67 -5.36
N VAL A 353 -1.40 -1.76 -6.38
CA VAL A 353 -1.25 -2.96 -7.20
C VAL A 353 -0.62 -4.11 -6.40
N ILE A 354 0.46 -3.81 -5.68
CA ILE A 354 1.18 -4.83 -4.90
C ILE A 354 0.36 -5.27 -3.70
N ASP A 355 -0.22 -4.33 -2.97
CA ASP A 355 -1.14 -4.62 -1.87
C ASP A 355 -2.38 -5.38 -2.35
N GLY A 356 -2.90 -5.04 -3.53
CA GLY A 356 -4.01 -5.76 -4.16
C GLY A 356 -3.69 -7.21 -4.46
N LEU A 357 -2.49 -7.50 -5.00
CA LEU A 357 -2.06 -8.87 -5.24
C LEU A 357 -1.99 -9.70 -3.94
N ALA A 358 -1.42 -9.14 -2.87
CA ALA A 358 -1.34 -9.85 -1.59
C ALA A 358 -2.73 -10.04 -0.95
N HIS A 359 -3.56 -9.00 -0.98
CA HIS A 359 -4.92 -9.07 -0.48
C HIS A 359 -5.76 -10.11 -1.23
N ASP A 360 -5.64 -10.18 -2.56
CA ASP A 360 -6.31 -11.20 -3.38
C ASP A 360 -5.91 -12.62 -2.93
N LEU A 361 -4.62 -12.84 -2.64
CA LEU A 361 -4.06 -14.15 -2.25
C LEU A 361 -4.42 -14.56 -0.82
N ASN A 362 -4.52 -13.58 0.09
CA ASN A 362 -4.88 -13.77 1.50
C ASN A 362 -6.37 -13.48 1.77
N HIS A 363 -7.21 -13.48 0.74
CA HIS A 363 -8.61 -13.13 0.89
C HIS A 363 -9.34 -14.13 1.81
N HIS A 364 -10.08 -13.64 2.81
CA HIS A 364 -10.71 -14.47 3.84
C HIS A 364 -11.97 -15.22 3.36
N ILE A 365 -12.63 -14.72 2.30
CA ILE A 365 -13.77 -15.38 1.65
C ILE A 365 -13.31 -16.43 0.64
N ALA A 366 -13.90 -17.62 0.73
CA ALA A 366 -13.49 -18.81 0.01
C ALA A 366 -13.62 -18.70 -1.52
N ALA A 367 -14.68 -18.07 -2.05
CA ALA A 367 -14.83 -17.89 -3.50
C ALA A 367 -13.70 -17.04 -4.11
N TYR A 368 -13.39 -15.88 -3.49
CA TYR A 368 -12.31 -15.00 -3.93
C TYR A 368 -10.95 -15.71 -3.82
N GLN A 369 -10.68 -16.33 -2.68
CA GLN A 369 -9.45 -17.08 -2.44
C GLN A 369 -9.25 -18.22 -3.45
N SER A 370 -10.29 -19.04 -3.68
CA SER A 370 -10.25 -20.16 -4.62
C SER A 370 -9.97 -19.68 -6.04
N MET A 371 -10.60 -18.58 -6.45
CA MET A 371 -10.41 -18.01 -7.79
C MET A 371 -8.96 -17.58 -8.03
N VAL A 372 -8.39 -16.94 -7.02
CA VAL A 372 -7.03 -16.42 -7.00
C VAL A 372 -6.01 -17.56 -6.95
N ARG A 373 -6.20 -18.58 -6.10
CA ARG A 373 -5.34 -19.77 -6.03
C ARG A 373 -5.34 -20.57 -7.33
N ILE A 374 -6.50 -20.79 -7.94
CA ILE A 374 -6.61 -21.41 -9.28
C ILE A 374 -5.84 -20.59 -10.33
N THR A 375 -5.94 -19.26 -10.27
CA THR A 375 -5.25 -18.37 -11.20
C THR A 375 -3.73 -18.40 -11.00
N LEU A 376 -3.25 -18.40 -9.76
CA LEU A 376 -1.82 -18.51 -9.45
C LEU A 376 -1.25 -19.86 -9.86
N ALA A 377 -1.97 -20.97 -9.59
CA ALA A 377 -1.55 -22.31 -10.01
C ALA A 377 -1.42 -22.43 -11.54
N ASP A 378 -2.40 -21.91 -12.29
CA ASP A 378 -2.32 -21.82 -13.75
C ASP A 378 -1.12 -20.96 -14.21
N TRP A 379 -0.90 -19.81 -13.57
CA TRP A 379 0.20 -18.91 -13.92
C TRP A 379 1.55 -19.59 -13.67
N MET A 380 1.73 -20.24 -12.53
CA MET A 380 2.95 -20.95 -12.18
C MET A 380 3.18 -22.16 -13.11
N CYS A 381 2.24 -23.11 -13.15
CA CYS A 381 2.47 -24.41 -13.77
C CYS A 381 2.29 -24.37 -15.29
N THR A 382 1.31 -23.62 -15.80
CA THR A 382 1.00 -23.62 -17.25
C THR A 382 1.73 -22.50 -18.01
N ILE A 383 1.87 -21.32 -17.40
CA ILE A 383 2.44 -20.15 -18.09
C ILE A 383 3.94 -19.98 -17.77
N SER A 384 4.33 -20.18 -16.51
CA SER A 384 5.70 -19.96 -16.04
C SER A 384 6.51 -21.26 -15.89
N ASN A 385 6.04 -22.36 -16.49
CA ASN A 385 6.73 -23.65 -16.50
C ASN A 385 7.20 -24.10 -15.09
N CYS A 386 6.27 -24.10 -14.14
CA CYS A 386 6.45 -24.45 -12.72
C CYS A 386 7.36 -23.52 -11.90
N VAL A 387 7.77 -22.37 -12.45
CA VAL A 387 8.47 -21.33 -11.67
C VAL A 387 7.46 -20.35 -11.11
N ASN A 388 7.48 -20.14 -9.79
CA ASN A 388 6.60 -19.16 -9.14
C ASN A 388 6.85 -17.75 -9.72
N PRO A 389 5.85 -17.12 -10.37
CA PRO A 389 6.02 -15.85 -11.08
C PRO A 389 6.23 -14.64 -10.15
N ILE A 390 5.85 -14.75 -8.87
CA ILE A 390 5.88 -13.67 -7.87
C ILE A 390 6.99 -13.86 -6.82
N ASP A 391 7.90 -14.81 -7.06
CA ASP A 391 9.06 -15.13 -6.21
C ASP A 391 10.32 -15.36 -7.06
N GLY A 392 11.49 -15.13 -6.47
CA GLY A 392 12.80 -15.47 -7.02
C GLY A 392 13.01 -15.10 -8.49
N SER A 393 13.34 -16.11 -9.31
CA SER A 393 13.62 -15.93 -10.75
C SER A 393 12.37 -15.59 -11.58
N GLY A 394 11.17 -15.88 -11.07
CA GLY A 394 9.92 -15.53 -11.75
C GLY A 394 9.69 -14.04 -11.90
N LEU A 395 10.16 -13.23 -10.93
CA LEU A 395 10.09 -11.76 -11.01
C LEU A 395 10.91 -11.14 -12.16
N ARG A 396 11.88 -11.89 -12.70
CA ARG A 396 12.71 -11.42 -13.82
C ARG A 396 12.09 -11.70 -15.18
N ARG A 397 11.02 -12.50 -15.24
CA ARG A 397 10.32 -12.83 -16.48
C ARG A 397 9.31 -11.75 -16.83
N ASP A 398 9.18 -11.44 -18.12
CA ASP A 398 8.15 -10.52 -18.59
C ASP A 398 6.89 -11.29 -18.98
N PHE A 399 5.78 -11.00 -18.30
CA PHE A 399 4.48 -11.61 -18.57
C PHE A 399 3.53 -10.68 -19.34
N SER A 400 4.01 -9.53 -19.84
CA SER A 400 3.20 -8.54 -20.55
C SER A 400 2.44 -9.13 -21.75
N MET A 401 3.01 -10.13 -22.43
CA MET A 401 2.38 -10.82 -23.57
C MET A 401 1.18 -11.71 -23.18
N TYR A 402 1.01 -12.02 -21.90
CA TYR A 402 -0.10 -12.80 -21.35
C TYR A 402 -1.25 -11.92 -20.85
N SER A 403 -1.26 -10.63 -21.20
CA SER A 403 -2.39 -9.74 -20.97
C SER A 403 -3.69 -10.38 -21.49
N GLY A 404 -4.72 -10.41 -20.65
CA GLY A 404 -6.00 -11.07 -20.92
C GLY A 404 -6.03 -12.56 -20.55
N LYS A 405 -4.88 -13.21 -20.30
CA LYS A 405 -4.81 -14.56 -19.72
C LYS A 405 -4.50 -14.55 -18.22
N ILE A 406 -3.87 -13.49 -17.73
CA ILE A 406 -3.62 -13.23 -16.31
C ILE A 406 -4.24 -11.86 -16.01
N PRO A 407 -4.87 -11.68 -14.82
CA PRO A 407 -5.40 -10.38 -14.43
C PRO A 407 -4.34 -9.29 -14.60
N TYR A 408 -4.71 -8.19 -15.23
CA TYR A 408 -3.74 -7.18 -15.63
C TYR A 408 -3.01 -6.57 -14.43
N GLY A 409 -3.73 -6.35 -13.32
CA GLY A 409 -3.17 -5.84 -12.07
C GLY A 409 -2.02 -6.71 -11.54
N TRP A 410 -2.12 -8.04 -11.67
CA TRP A 410 -1.09 -8.97 -11.21
C TRP A 410 0.20 -8.89 -12.05
N ILE A 411 0.08 -8.71 -13.36
CA ILE A 411 1.24 -8.50 -14.25
C ILE A 411 1.96 -7.20 -13.86
N VAL A 412 1.21 -6.14 -13.58
CA VAL A 412 1.79 -4.87 -13.11
C VAL A 412 2.46 -5.05 -11.74
N ALA A 413 1.84 -5.80 -10.82
CA ALA A 413 2.40 -6.07 -9.48
C ALA A 413 3.75 -6.76 -9.58
N GLN A 414 3.80 -7.86 -10.32
CA GLN A 414 5.00 -8.64 -10.55
C GLN A 414 6.13 -7.78 -11.13
N LYS A 415 5.82 -6.94 -12.12
CA LYS A 415 6.81 -6.05 -12.75
C LYS A 415 7.32 -4.97 -11.80
N VAL A 416 6.43 -4.35 -11.03
CA VAL A 416 6.80 -3.31 -10.07
C VAL A 416 7.66 -3.92 -8.95
N MET A 417 7.25 -5.05 -8.39
CA MET A 417 8.01 -5.83 -7.39
C MET A 417 9.42 -6.20 -7.87
N GLY A 418 9.55 -6.69 -9.11
CA GLY A 418 10.83 -7.03 -9.73
C GLY A 418 11.72 -5.81 -10.01
N SER A 419 11.12 -4.62 -10.22
CA SER A 419 11.86 -3.38 -10.49
C SER A 419 12.42 -2.69 -9.24
N MET A 420 11.99 -3.10 -8.04
CA MET A 420 12.48 -2.59 -6.77
C MET A 420 13.91 -3.06 -6.50
N SER A 421 14.65 -2.28 -5.71
CA SER A 421 16.01 -2.61 -5.27
C SER A 421 16.11 -2.42 -3.76
N PRO A 422 16.20 -3.51 -2.96
CA PRO A 422 16.09 -4.91 -3.37
C PRO A 422 14.70 -5.25 -3.94
N SER A 423 14.61 -6.32 -4.73
CA SER A 423 13.32 -6.80 -5.24
C SER A 423 12.43 -7.29 -4.11
N LEU A 424 11.15 -6.92 -4.17
CA LEU A 424 10.14 -7.36 -3.22
C LEU A 424 9.53 -8.67 -3.71
N LEU A 425 9.53 -9.71 -2.89
CA LEU A 425 9.00 -11.04 -3.18
C LEU A 425 7.69 -11.24 -2.42
N LEU A 426 6.77 -12.04 -2.95
CA LEU A 426 5.58 -12.48 -2.21
C LEU A 426 5.61 -14.00 -2.13
N ARG A 427 5.78 -14.52 -0.91
CA ARG A 427 6.10 -15.93 -0.69
C ARG A 427 5.00 -16.60 0.12
N LYS A 428 4.67 -17.82 -0.29
CA LYS A 428 3.87 -18.72 0.54
C LYS A 428 4.64 -19.07 1.81
N THR A 429 4.04 -18.80 2.97
CA THR A 429 4.63 -18.96 4.31
C THR A 429 4.69 -20.42 4.72
N GLU A 430 3.64 -21.19 4.44
CA GLU A 430 3.59 -22.63 4.60
C GLU A 430 3.91 -23.35 3.27
N ARG A 431 4.90 -24.25 3.29
CA ARG A 431 5.25 -25.12 2.14
C ARG A 431 5.27 -26.60 2.52
N CYS A 432 4.47 -26.98 3.52
CA CYS A 432 4.47 -28.35 4.03
C CYS A 432 4.06 -29.37 2.96
N GLU A 433 3.34 -28.96 1.91
CA GLU A 433 2.98 -29.80 0.77
C GLU A 433 4.20 -30.40 0.05
N ILE A 434 5.34 -29.72 0.09
CA ILE A 434 6.59 -30.23 -0.47
C ILE A 434 7.12 -31.38 0.40
N LEU A 435 7.14 -31.18 1.72
CA LEU A 435 7.60 -32.18 2.69
C LEU A 435 6.63 -33.36 2.80
N LYS A 436 5.33 -33.11 2.70
CA LYS A 436 4.25 -34.12 2.65
C LYS A 436 4.19 -34.84 1.30
N GLY A 437 5.03 -34.45 0.34
CA GLY A 437 5.08 -35.02 -1.00
C GLY A 437 3.80 -34.88 -1.82
N ASP A 438 2.93 -33.91 -1.48
CA ASP A 438 1.68 -33.63 -2.17
C ASP A 438 1.87 -32.89 -3.50
N VAL A 439 3.13 -32.61 -3.85
CA VAL A 439 3.56 -32.01 -5.12
C VAL A 439 3.87 -33.11 -6.13
N SER A 440 3.48 -32.91 -7.39
CA SER A 440 3.70 -33.91 -8.43
C SER A 440 5.18 -34.03 -8.85
N LEU A 441 5.59 -35.23 -9.26
CA LEU A 441 6.93 -35.46 -9.82
C LEU A 441 7.20 -34.62 -11.09
N SER A 442 6.16 -34.29 -11.88
CA SER A 442 6.30 -33.41 -13.05
C SER A 442 6.65 -31.98 -12.64
N HIS A 443 6.02 -31.48 -11.58
CA HIS A 443 6.32 -30.17 -11.02
C HIS A 443 7.73 -30.12 -10.42
N CYS A 444 8.11 -31.13 -9.62
CA CYS A 444 9.46 -31.24 -9.05
C CYS A 444 10.53 -31.31 -10.14
N SER A 445 10.33 -32.12 -11.19
CA SER A 445 11.28 -32.21 -12.31
C SER A 445 11.47 -30.87 -13.01
N ALA A 446 10.38 -30.16 -13.29
CA ALA A 446 10.45 -28.85 -13.93
C ALA A 446 11.22 -27.83 -13.06
N ILE A 447 11.01 -27.84 -11.73
CA ILE A 447 11.78 -26.99 -10.81
C ILE A 447 13.27 -27.33 -10.86
N CYS A 448 13.63 -28.62 -10.81
CA CYS A 448 15.01 -29.08 -10.85
C CYS A 448 15.74 -28.62 -12.13
N ASP A 449 15.06 -28.66 -13.28
CA ASP A 449 15.60 -28.19 -14.55
C ASP A 449 15.92 -26.68 -14.53
N HIS A 450 15.14 -25.86 -13.81
CA HIS A 450 15.40 -24.42 -13.66
C HIS A 450 16.48 -24.07 -12.64
N CYS A 451 16.64 -24.87 -11.58
CA CYS A 451 17.63 -24.61 -10.53
C CYS A 451 19.06 -25.01 -10.93
N ASN A 452 19.23 -25.94 -11.87
CA ASN A 452 20.54 -26.42 -12.35
C ASN A 452 20.68 -26.34 -13.88
N PRO A 453 20.78 -25.14 -14.47
CA PRO A 453 21.15 -25.02 -15.89
C PRO A 453 22.64 -25.35 -16.05
N THR A 454 23.01 -26.63 -16.19
CA THR A 454 24.42 -27.02 -16.37
C THR A 454 24.94 -26.57 -17.75
N PRO A 455 26.14 -25.95 -17.84
CA PRO A 455 26.81 -25.63 -19.10
C PRO A 455 27.36 -26.83 -19.89
N SER A 456 27.29 -28.05 -19.35
CA SER A 456 27.89 -29.26 -19.95
C SER A 456 26.85 -30.31 -20.29
N GLY A 457 26.70 -30.63 -21.57
CA GLY A 457 25.66 -31.51 -22.15
C GLY A 457 25.67 -33.00 -21.78
N ASN A 458 26.09 -33.39 -20.58
CA ASN A 458 26.22 -34.79 -20.18
C ASN A 458 25.24 -35.28 -19.09
N ARG A 459 24.29 -34.47 -18.63
CA ARG A 459 23.10 -34.99 -17.93
C ARG A 459 21.92 -34.93 -18.88
N LYS A 460 21.43 -36.10 -19.31
CA LYS A 460 20.12 -36.20 -19.96
C LYS A 460 19.09 -35.69 -18.95
N PRO A 461 18.22 -34.72 -19.30
CA PRO A 461 17.06 -34.40 -18.46
C PRO A 461 16.34 -35.71 -18.12
N LEU A 462 15.75 -35.79 -16.91
CA LEU A 462 14.97 -36.95 -16.49
C LEU A 462 14.04 -37.37 -17.64
N ASP A 463 14.35 -38.48 -18.30
CA ASP A 463 13.64 -38.88 -19.51
C ASP A 463 12.15 -38.99 -19.19
N SER A 464 11.32 -38.34 -20.01
CA SER A 464 9.86 -38.44 -19.97
C SER A 464 9.35 -39.89 -19.83
N ASN A 465 10.11 -40.88 -20.33
CA ASN A 465 9.85 -42.30 -20.19
C ASN A 465 10.01 -42.83 -18.75
N ASN A 466 10.91 -42.27 -17.94
CA ASN A 466 11.11 -42.65 -16.54
C ASN A 466 9.98 -42.14 -15.64
N LEU A 467 9.54 -40.89 -15.85
CA LEU A 467 8.35 -40.35 -15.16
C LEU A 467 7.07 -41.10 -15.54
N ARG A 468 6.95 -41.51 -16.82
CA ARG A 468 5.83 -42.35 -17.30
C ARG A 468 5.86 -43.75 -16.68
N SER A 469 7.03 -44.36 -16.53
CA SER A 469 7.21 -45.67 -15.90
C SER A 469 6.89 -45.66 -14.40
N LEU A 470 7.21 -44.58 -13.68
CA LEU A 470 6.83 -44.39 -12.27
C LEU A 470 5.30 -44.18 -12.11
N ARG A 471 4.67 -43.45 -13.04
CA ARG A 471 3.21 -43.26 -13.08
C ARG A 471 2.44 -44.57 -13.33
N VAL A 472 2.95 -45.43 -14.20
CA VAL A 472 2.39 -46.78 -14.47
C VAL A 472 2.50 -47.68 -13.23
N LYS A 473 3.49 -47.44 -12.36
CA LYS A 473 3.69 -48.17 -11.09
C LYS A 473 2.99 -47.56 -9.87
N GLY A 474 2.10 -46.58 -10.06
CA GLY A 474 1.29 -46.00 -8.97
C GLY A 474 2.00 -44.97 -8.08
N VAL A 475 3.30 -44.69 -8.30
CA VAL A 475 4.06 -43.69 -7.52
C VAL A 475 3.79 -42.30 -8.09
N ARG A 476 3.01 -41.50 -7.34
CA ARG A 476 2.55 -40.16 -7.77
C ARG A 476 3.00 -39.01 -6.87
N ARG A 477 3.48 -39.32 -5.67
CA ARG A 477 3.82 -38.39 -4.57
C ARG A 477 5.16 -38.78 -3.94
N VAL A 478 5.81 -37.84 -3.26
CA VAL A 478 7.18 -38.01 -2.72
C VAL A 478 7.19 -38.81 -1.39
N ASN A 479 6.03 -39.14 -0.80
CA ASN A 479 5.91 -39.40 0.64
C ASN A 479 5.74 -40.85 1.11
N ASP A 480 6.55 -41.78 0.59
CA ASP A 480 6.83 -43.06 1.27
C ASP A 480 8.34 -43.03 1.61
N PRO A 481 8.85 -42.98 2.86
CA PRO A 481 8.27 -43.20 4.20
C PRO A 481 8.63 -42.12 5.27
N SER A 482 8.12 -42.28 6.51
CA SER A 482 8.32 -41.38 7.68
C SER A 482 9.57 -41.72 8.55
N PRO A 483 10.10 -40.74 9.34
CA PRO A 483 11.25 -40.92 10.23
C PRO A 483 10.89 -41.09 11.74
N MET A 484 11.88 -41.56 12.51
CA MET A 484 11.80 -41.90 13.96
C MET A 484 12.31 -40.78 14.91
N ALA A 485 11.74 -40.76 16.11
CA ALA A 485 12.10 -40.03 17.35
C ALA A 485 13.02 -40.88 18.29
N ALA A 486 13.58 -40.48 19.44
CA ALA A 486 14.08 -39.23 20.03
C ALA A 486 14.57 -39.51 21.50
N GLY A 487 15.00 -38.47 22.25
CA GLY A 487 15.50 -38.53 23.65
C GLY A 487 15.11 -37.30 24.52
N ARG A 488 15.31 -37.38 25.86
CA ARG A 488 14.85 -36.47 26.96
C ARG A 488 15.66 -35.16 27.13
N GLN A 489 15.11 -34.06 27.73
CA GLN A 489 15.78 -33.03 28.63
C GLN A 489 14.94 -31.74 28.99
N ILE A 490 15.43 -30.91 29.95
CA ILE A 490 14.87 -29.60 30.45
C ILE A 490 15.48 -28.43 29.66
N TRP A 491 14.72 -27.37 29.37
CA TRP A 491 15.15 -26.24 28.51
C TRP A 491 14.65 -24.87 29.01
N ALA A 492 15.37 -23.80 28.67
CA ALA A 492 14.98 -22.40 28.85
C ALA A 492 15.31 -21.58 27.58
N THR A 493 14.59 -20.48 27.36
CA THR A 493 14.72 -19.65 26.15
C THR A 493 14.75 -18.17 26.51
N ASP A 494 15.43 -17.37 25.69
CA ASP A 494 15.43 -15.91 25.79
C ASP A 494 15.81 -15.27 24.43
N GLU A 495 15.60 -13.97 24.28
CA GLU A 495 15.99 -13.19 23.12
C GLU A 495 16.79 -11.92 23.45
N SER A 496 17.50 -11.38 22.46
CA SER A 496 18.06 -10.03 22.54
C SER A 496 17.92 -9.31 21.20
N MET A 497 17.63 -8.00 21.23
CA MET A 497 17.50 -7.15 20.04
C MET A 497 18.35 -5.87 20.15
N LEU A 498 19.14 -5.56 19.13
CA LEU A 498 19.89 -4.30 19.03
C LEU A 498 19.59 -3.54 17.71
N PRO A 499 19.29 -2.22 17.78
CA PRO A 499 18.94 -1.46 18.99
C PRO A 499 17.52 -1.81 19.47
N ALA A 500 17.25 -1.65 20.78
CA ALA A 500 15.96 -1.94 21.39
C ALA A 500 14.78 -1.14 20.79
N SER A 501 15.07 0.01 20.16
CA SER A 501 14.10 0.80 19.39
C SER A 501 14.68 1.13 18.01
N ALA A 502 14.10 0.58 16.95
CA ALA A 502 14.53 0.85 15.57
C ALA A 502 13.33 1.06 14.63
N GLY A 503 13.49 2.00 13.69
CA GLY A 503 12.51 2.27 12.64
C GLY A 503 12.42 1.14 11.59
N LEU A 504 11.41 1.20 10.72
CA LEU A 504 11.06 0.13 9.75
C LEU A 504 12.21 -0.30 8.81
N LEU A 505 13.10 0.61 8.44
CA LEU A 505 14.22 0.37 7.52
C LEU A 505 15.59 0.35 8.21
N GLN A 506 15.62 0.54 9.53
CA GLN A 506 16.87 0.53 10.26
C GLN A 506 17.33 -0.91 10.42
N ARG A 507 18.63 -1.18 10.21
CA ARG A 507 19.17 -2.52 10.46
C ARG A 507 19.07 -2.84 11.94
N LYS A 508 18.60 -4.05 12.24
CA LYS A 508 18.47 -4.60 13.58
C LYS A 508 19.13 -5.98 13.62
N SER A 509 19.54 -6.41 14.79
CA SER A 509 19.99 -7.78 15.04
C SER A 509 19.18 -8.39 16.17
N VAL A 510 18.52 -9.52 15.91
CA VAL A 510 17.81 -10.30 16.91
C VAL A 510 18.51 -11.65 17.06
N THR A 511 18.79 -12.02 18.31
CA THR A 511 19.35 -13.32 18.68
C THR A 511 18.37 -14.04 19.59
N ALA A 512 18.14 -15.32 19.35
CA ALA A 512 17.38 -16.22 20.20
C ALA A 512 18.34 -17.22 20.83
N SER A 513 18.27 -17.42 22.14
CA SER A 513 19.03 -18.42 22.87
C SER A 513 18.10 -19.50 23.41
N ILE A 514 18.58 -20.73 23.41
CA ILE A 514 17.94 -21.88 24.02
C ILE A 514 19.02 -22.60 24.81
N THR A 515 18.82 -22.70 26.11
CA THR A 515 19.79 -23.29 27.03
C THR A 515 19.15 -24.44 27.79
N GLY A 516 19.83 -25.58 27.75
CA GLY A 516 19.51 -26.80 28.47
C GLY A 516 20.81 -27.59 28.56
N PRO A 517 20.83 -28.90 28.28
CA PRO A 517 22.10 -29.65 28.29
C PRO A 517 22.97 -29.39 27.07
N ILE A 518 22.42 -28.72 26.06
CA ILE A 518 23.15 -28.06 24.99
C ILE A 518 22.61 -26.63 24.90
N THR A 519 23.48 -25.65 24.68
CA THR A 519 23.07 -24.28 24.37
C THR A 519 23.13 -24.06 22.86
N LEU A 520 22.03 -23.56 22.29
CA LEU A 520 21.94 -23.11 20.92
C LEU A 520 21.64 -21.62 20.91
N VAL A 521 22.41 -20.85 20.13
CA VAL A 521 22.09 -19.46 19.84
C VAL A 521 21.88 -19.31 18.35
N LEU A 522 20.79 -18.69 17.98
CA LEU A 522 20.37 -18.46 16.61
C LEU A 522 20.23 -16.96 16.37
N ARG A 523 20.65 -16.51 15.20
CA ARG A 523 20.39 -15.14 14.74
C ARG A 523 19.19 -15.14 13.81
N ILE A 524 18.35 -14.13 13.92
CA ILE A 524 17.29 -13.85 12.98
C ILE A 524 17.71 -12.66 12.11
N ASP A 525 17.75 -12.87 10.79
CA ASP A 525 18.15 -11.84 9.83
C ASP A 525 16.93 -11.09 9.26
N GLY A 526 16.98 -9.74 9.31
CA GLY A 526 16.01 -8.85 8.66
C GLY A 526 16.03 -7.43 9.25
N SER A 527 15.53 -6.43 8.51
CA SER A 527 15.38 -5.06 9.01
C SER A 527 14.04 -4.87 9.75
N ASN A 528 13.04 -5.70 9.43
CA ASN A 528 11.70 -5.63 10.01
C ASN A 528 11.46 -6.63 11.15
N ILE A 529 12.54 -7.17 11.72
CA ILE A 529 12.48 -8.12 12.83
C ILE A 529 12.15 -7.43 14.15
N VAL A 530 11.49 -8.16 15.05
CA VAL A 530 11.13 -7.72 16.40
C VAL A 530 11.57 -8.76 17.45
N SER A 531 11.76 -8.33 18.70
CA SER A 531 12.24 -9.22 19.77
C SER A 531 11.34 -10.45 19.95
N THR A 532 10.02 -10.26 19.87
CA THR A 532 9.02 -11.35 19.92
C THR A 532 9.27 -12.49 18.93
N GLN A 533 9.86 -12.22 17.75
CA GLN A 533 10.23 -13.27 16.80
C GLN A 533 11.45 -14.08 17.26
N GLY A 534 12.39 -13.43 17.95
CA GLY A 534 13.50 -14.08 18.66
C GLY A 534 12.98 -15.05 19.69
N GLU A 535 12.04 -14.59 20.51
CA GLU A 535 11.48 -15.41 21.59
C GLU A 535 10.71 -16.62 21.06
N LEU A 536 9.88 -16.39 20.04
CA LEU A 536 9.13 -17.45 19.39
C LEU A 536 10.04 -18.52 18.77
N MET A 537 11.18 -18.13 18.20
CA MET A 537 12.19 -19.05 17.68
C MET A 537 12.86 -19.84 18.81
N GLY A 538 13.20 -19.17 19.91
CA GLY A 538 13.69 -19.82 21.13
C GLY A 538 12.73 -20.92 21.58
N LEU A 539 11.46 -20.56 21.76
CA LEU A 539 10.40 -21.47 22.19
C LEU A 539 10.13 -22.61 21.21
N THR A 540 10.08 -22.32 19.91
CA THR A 540 9.85 -23.34 18.87
C THR A 540 10.96 -24.37 18.87
N SER A 541 12.22 -23.94 18.92
CA SER A 541 13.32 -24.93 18.96
C SER A 541 13.40 -25.63 20.32
N GLY A 542 13.04 -24.96 21.43
CA GLY A 542 12.87 -25.60 22.73
C GLY A 542 11.82 -26.72 22.71
N ILE A 543 10.66 -26.47 22.08
CA ILE A 543 9.60 -27.46 21.85
C ILE A 543 10.11 -28.62 20.99
N ILE A 544 10.80 -28.35 19.88
CA ILE A 544 11.35 -29.40 19.00
C ILE A 544 12.37 -30.28 19.74
N PHE A 545 13.24 -29.67 20.55
CA PHE A 545 14.18 -30.41 21.40
C PHE A 545 13.49 -31.19 22.54
N ALA A 546 12.26 -30.79 22.90
CA ALA A 546 11.46 -31.36 23.98
C ALA A 546 10.49 -32.49 23.52
N ASP A 547 9.92 -32.40 22.32
CA ASP A 547 8.92 -33.31 21.70
C ASP A 547 9.43 -34.74 21.49
N GLY A 548 10.71 -34.96 21.77
CA GLY A 548 11.37 -36.25 21.71
C GLY A 548 11.19 -37.20 22.90
N SER A 549 10.40 -36.81 23.91
CA SER A 549 10.51 -37.41 25.25
C SER A 549 9.23 -38.15 25.71
N LYS A 550 9.41 -39.31 26.36
CA LYS A 550 8.33 -40.12 26.96
C LYS A 550 7.74 -39.53 28.27
N SER A 551 8.11 -38.30 28.64
CA SER A 551 7.70 -37.62 29.88
C SER A 551 7.47 -36.14 29.57
N THR A 552 6.46 -35.51 30.15
CA THR A 552 6.12 -34.10 29.91
C THR A 552 7.35 -33.17 30.07
N PRO A 553 7.96 -32.68 28.99
CA PRO A 553 9.15 -31.84 29.08
C PRO A 553 8.78 -30.45 29.61
N ARG A 554 9.71 -29.79 30.32
CA ARG A 554 9.54 -28.45 30.90
C ARG A 554 10.36 -27.40 30.17
N LEU A 555 9.71 -26.30 29.81
CA LEU A 555 10.28 -25.16 29.10
C LEU A 555 10.05 -23.88 29.91
N TYR A 556 11.12 -23.17 30.26
CA TYR A 556 11.07 -21.89 30.97
C TYR A 556 11.28 -20.71 30.00
N THR A 557 10.47 -19.67 30.16
CA THR A 557 10.54 -18.40 29.40
C THR A 557 10.04 -17.28 30.31
N ASP A 558 10.52 -16.06 30.13
CA ASP A 558 10.00 -14.87 30.81
C ASP A 558 8.95 -14.09 30.01
N TYR A 559 8.60 -14.59 28.82
CA TYR A 559 7.66 -13.94 27.93
C TYR A 559 6.21 -14.42 28.15
N MET A 560 5.57 -13.82 29.17
CA MET A 560 4.22 -14.19 29.63
C MET A 560 3.13 -14.23 28.53
N ASN A 561 3.24 -13.38 27.51
CA ASN A 561 2.24 -13.33 26.43
C ASN A 561 2.27 -14.60 25.56
N VAL A 562 3.43 -15.22 25.34
CA VAL A 562 3.53 -16.43 24.52
C VAL A 562 3.11 -17.67 25.31
N VAL A 563 3.38 -17.72 26.61
CA VAL A 563 2.88 -18.80 27.48
C VAL A 563 1.34 -18.91 27.37
N ARG A 564 0.63 -17.77 27.40
CA ARG A 564 -0.83 -17.74 27.22
C ARG A 564 -1.27 -18.20 25.83
N MET A 565 -0.57 -17.78 24.77
CA MET A 565 -0.88 -18.20 23.39
C MET A 565 -0.70 -19.70 23.18
N ILE A 566 0.32 -20.31 23.80
CA ILE A 566 0.55 -21.75 23.72
C ILE A 566 -0.43 -22.53 24.61
N GLU A 567 -0.77 -22.01 25.80
CA GLU A 567 -1.79 -22.60 26.66
C GLU A 567 -3.18 -22.67 26.01
N ASP A 568 -3.53 -21.67 25.19
CA ASP A 568 -4.79 -21.63 24.43
C ASP A 568 -4.81 -22.62 23.24
N SER A 569 -3.65 -23.15 22.81
CA SER A 569 -3.50 -24.04 21.65
C SER A 569 -3.23 -25.51 22.01
N LYS A 570 -3.39 -25.88 23.29
CA LYS A 570 -3.03 -27.20 23.86
C LYS A 570 -3.51 -28.40 23.03
N SER A 571 -2.55 -28.95 22.27
CA SER A 571 -2.56 -30.32 21.74
C SER A 571 -1.27 -31.10 22.08
N SER A 572 -0.33 -30.48 22.81
CA SER A 572 0.98 -31.04 23.16
C SER A 572 1.16 -31.31 24.67
N ASP A 573 1.90 -32.37 25.01
CA ASP A 573 2.22 -32.85 26.37
C ASP A 573 3.36 -32.04 27.06
N ILE A 574 3.59 -30.77 26.69
CA ILE A 574 4.72 -29.94 27.17
C ILE A 574 4.26 -28.97 28.28
N ASP A 575 5.00 -28.90 29.38
CA ASP A 575 4.76 -28.02 30.53
C ASP A 575 5.59 -26.73 30.40
N ILE A 576 4.98 -25.67 29.85
CA ILE A 576 5.63 -24.36 29.66
C ILE A 576 5.34 -23.47 30.87
N THR A 577 6.38 -23.03 31.57
CA THR A 577 6.24 -22.24 32.81
C THR A 577 6.88 -20.86 32.66
N HIS A 578 6.10 -19.82 32.91
CA HIS A 578 6.61 -18.46 32.98
C HIS A 578 7.52 -18.26 34.20
N THR A 579 8.72 -17.71 33.98
CA THR A 579 9.67 -17.29 35.03
C THR A 579 9.86 -15.77 34.94
N LYS A 580 9.97 -15.05 36.05
CA LYS A 580 10.20 -13.61 35.96
C LYS A 580 11.63 -13.32 35.48
N GLY A 581 11.76 -12.56 34.39
CA GLY A 581 13.03 -12.02 33.92
C GLY A 581 13.66 -11.05 34.92
N HIS A 582 15.00 -10.98 34.91
CA HIS A 582 15.82 -10.07 35.72
C HIS A 582 15.51 -10.09 37.24
N THR A 583 15.37 -11.29 37.82
CA THR A 583 15.21 -11.46 39.28
C THR A 583 16.51 -11.88 39.95
N ASP A 584 16.75 -11.43 41.19
CA ASP A 584 17.88 -11.86 42.03
C ASP A 584 17.63 -13.24 42.70
N GLU A 585 16.60 -13.98 42.23
CA GLU A 585 16.20 -15.26 42.80
C GLU A 585 17.14 -16.38 42.31
N LEU A 586 17.63 -17.22 43.24
CA LEU A 586 18.52 -18.36 42.94
C LEU A 586 17.75 -19.66 42.64
N THR A 587 16.51 -19.56 42.17
CA THR A 587 15.72 -20.74 41.80
C THR A 587 16.24 -21.31 40.48
N LEU A 588 16.13 -22.62 40.27
CA LEU A 588 16.56 -23.26 39.02
C LEU A 588 15.96 -22.59 37.76
N PRO A 589 14.66 -22.22 37.71
CA PRO A 589 14.11 -21.48 36.58
C PRO A 589 14.75 -20.11 36.37
N ALA A 590 15.00 -19.35 37.45
CA ALA A 590 15.61 -18.03 37.36
C ALA A 590 17.07 -18.10 36.88
N LEU A 591 17.83 -19.10 37.32
CA LEU A 591 19.19 -19.35 36.84
C LEU A 591 19.23 -19.75 35.37
N MET A 592 18.32 -20.62 34.92
CA MET A 592 18.25 -21.02 33.51
C MET A 592 17.83 -19.87 32.59
N ASN A 593 16.90 -19.01 33.03
CA ASN A 593 16.54 -17.79 32.30
C ASN A 593 17.71 -16.82 32.23
N TYR A 594 18.44 -16.61 33.33
CA TYR A 594 19.63 -15.76 33.37
C TYR A 594 20.73 -16.25 32.40
N GLU A 595 20.95 -17.56 32.31
CA GLU A 595 21.88 -18.13 31.33
C GLU A 595 21.41 -17.88 29.89
N ALA A 596 20.11 -18.07 29.60
CA ALA A 596 19.55 -17.80 28.28
C ALA A 596 19.68 -16.31 27.90
N ASP A 597 19.35 -15.36 28.79
CA ASP A 597 19.56 -13.91 28.61
C ASP A 597 21.04 -13.62 28.32
N HIS A 598 21.93 -14.15 29.15
CA HIS A 598 23.38 -13.96 29.00
C HIS A 598 23.86 -14.39 27.62
N TYR A 599 23.46 -15.58 27.15
CA TYR A 599 23.85 -16.08 25.84
C TYR A 599 23.20 -15.31 24.69
N ALA A 600 21.95 -14.89 24.80
CA ALA A 600 21.30 -14.04 23.79
C ALA A 600 22.01 -12.67 23.68
N SER A 601 22.23 -12.00 24.81
CA SER A 601 22.87 -10.68 24.90
C SER A 601 24.36 -10.71 24.52
N ALA A 602 25.14 -11.69 25.00
CA ALA A 602 26.57 -11.79 24.71
C ALA A 602 26.84 -12.10 23.23
N SER A 603 25.98 -12.89 22.59
CA SER A 603 26.14 -13.30 21.18
C SER A 603 25.96 -12.14 20.19
N GLN A 604 25.33 -11.04 20.60
CA GLN A 604 25.26 -9.82 19.80
C GLN A 604 26.63 -9.23 19.46
N ARG A 605 27.66 -9.48 20.29
CA ARG A 605 29.05 -9.06 20.01
C ARG A 605 29.70 -9.85 18.89
N TYR A 606 29.20 -11.06 18.61
CA TYR A 606 29.72 -12.01 17.64
C TYR A 606 28.68 -12.34 16.55
N ILE A 607 27.77 -11.39 16.29
CA ILE A 607 26.54 -11.60 15.52
C ILE A 607 26.79 -12.21 14.13
N ASP A 608 27.92 -11.91 13.49
CA ASP A 608 28.30 -12.42 12.16
C ASP A 608 28.73 -13.89 12.15
N SER A 609 29.03 -14.46 13.32
CA SER A 609 29.41 -15.86 13.51
C SER A 609 28.29 -16.75 14.06
N VAL A 610 27.16 -16.16 14.44
CA VAL A 610 26.00 -16.87 14.97
C VAL A 610 25.21 -17.50 13.80
N PRO A 611 24.82 -18.79 13.87
CA PRO A 611 24.00 -19.43 12.84
C PRO A 611 22.66 -18.71 12.62
N THR A 612 22.30 -18.44 11.37
CA THR A 612 21.00 -17.83 11.04
C THR A 612 19.87 -18.87 11.06
N ALA A 613 18.78 -18.58 11.77
CA ALA A 613 17.54 -19.34 11.74
C ALA A 613 16.45 -18.65 10.88
N PRO A 614 15.57 -19.43 10.22
CA PRO A 614 14.44 -18.86 9.48
C PRO A 614 13.39 -18.31 10.44
N ILE A 615 12.76 -17.17 10.15
CA ILE A 615 11.67 -16.63 11.00
C ILE A 615 10.49 -17.61 11.04
N PRO A 616 9.92 -17.94 12.20
CA PRO A 616 8.68 -18.72 12.27
C PRO A 616 7.53 -17.97 11.59
N THR A 617 6.82 -18.63 10.68
CA THR A 617 5.82 -17.97 9.81
C THR A 617 4.37 -18.31 10.15
N PHE A 618 4.11 -19.02 11.25
CA PHE A 618 2.78 -19.58 11.55
C PHE A 618 1.72 -18.55 11.97
N PHE A 619 2.11 -17.33 12.34
CA PHE A 619 1.18 -16.22 12.57
C PHE A 619 1.03 -15.30 11.36
N MET A 620 1.83 -15.52 10.33
CA MET A 620 1.81 -14.71 9.12
C MET A 620 0.70 -15.19 8.19
N ASP A 621 0.23 -14.30 7.32
CA ASP A 621 -0.69 -14.68 6.25
C ASP A 621 -0.09 -15.77 5.35
N ASP A 622 -0.96 -16.57 4.70
CA ASP A 622 -0.58 -17.61 3.73
C ASP A 622 0.47 -17.13 2.71
N TYR A 623 0.33 -15.89 2.24
CA TYR A 623 1.28 -15.21 1.38
C TYR A 623 1.79 -13.94 2.05
N THR A 624 3.06 -13.90 2.40
CA THR A 624 3.68 -12.75 3.07
C THR A 624 4.84 -12.19 2.25
N PHE A 625 5.01 -10.87 2.32
CA PHE A 625 6.08 -10.19 1.60
C PHE A 625 7.45 -10.52 2.19
N TYR A 626 8.45 -10.61 1.32
CA TYR A 626 9.82 -10.88 1.69
C TYR A 626 10.78 -10.03 0.85
N SER A 627 11.80 -9.44 1.46
CA SER A 627 12.91 -8.78 0.77
C SER A 627 14.22 -9.35 1.27
N LYS A 628 15.24 -9.43 0.40
CA LYS A 628 16.56 -9.95 0.80
C LYS A 628 17.21 -9.11 1.90
N CYS A 629 16.96 -7.79 1.91
CA CYS A 629 17.50 -6.91 2.92
C CYS A 629 16.63 -6.85 4.17
N ASP A 630 15.31 -6.98 4.01
CA ASP A 630 14.36 -6.69 5.09
C ASP A 630 13.83 -7.92 5.82
N GLY A 631 13.99 -9.11 5.24
CA GLY A 631 13.38 -10.34 5.74
C GLY A 631 11.89 -10.42 5.37
N TRP A 632 11.10 -11.04 6.24
CA TRP A 632 9.63 -11.06 6.12
C TRP A 632 9.03 -9.71 6.53
N ILE A 633 8.00 -9.26 5.81
CA ILE A 633 7.40 -7.93 5.96
C ILE A 633 5.90 -8.07 6.22
N GLU A 634 5.49 -7.82 7.46
CA GLU A 634 4.08 -7.81 7.90
C GLU A 634 3.51 -6.39 8.11
N SER A 635 4.39 -5.39 8.12
CA SER A 635 4.03 -3.98 8.25
C SER A 635 3.23 -3.45 7.06
N ASN A 636 2.63 -2.26 7.19
CA ASN A 636 1.89 -1.59 6.10
C ASN A 636 2.70 -1.49 4.79
N ILE A 637 2.41 -2.42 3.87
CA ILE A 637 3.20 -2.59 2.65
C ILE A 637 3.12 -1.36 1.73
N ARG A 638 1.98 -0.67 1.71
CA ARG A 638 1.81 0.54 0.90
C ARG A 638 2.76 1.64 1.34
N HIS A 639 2.97 1.80 2.64
CA HIS A 639 3.91 2.78 3.18
C HIS A 639 5.37 2.39 2.87
N LEU A 640 5.71 1.11 3.03
CA LEU A 640 7.05 0.62 2.69
C LEU A 640 7.37 0.85 1.20
N ILE A 641 6.43 0.51 0.31
CA ILE A 641 6.57 0.73 -1.14
C ILE A 641 6.77 2.21 -1.46
N ASP A 642 6.02 3.09 -0.81
CA ASP A 642 6.15 4.54 -1.02
C ASP A 642 7.56 5.04 -0.66
N ILE A 643 8.12 4.53 0.44
CA ILE A 643 9.49 4.85 0.88
C ILE A 643 10.52 4.26 -0.08
N MET A 644 10.42 2.98 -0.44
CA MET A 644 11.38 2.31 -1.32
C MET A 644 11.45 3.00 -2.69
N ILE A 645 10.29 3.35 -3.26
CA ILE A 645 10.24 4.06 -4.55
C ILE A 645 10.80 5.47 -4.40
N ALA A 646 10.43 6.20 -3.33
CA ALA A 646 10.97 7.54 -3.09
C ALA A 646 12.49 7.54 -2.92
N GLN A 647 13.03 6.57 -2.17
CA GLN A 647 14.48 6.42 -1.99
C GLN A 647 15.18 6.16 -3.32
N LYS A 648 14.69 5.21 -4.11
CA LYS A 648 15.23 4.93 -5.45
C LYS A 648 15.15 6.16 -6.36
N GLU A 649 14.04 6.88 -6.36
CA GLU A 649 13.88 8.11 -7.14
C GLU A 649 14.86 9.20 -6.68
N SER A 650 15.10 9.32 -5.37
CA SER A 650 16.09 10.25 -4.81
C SER A 650 17.51 9.88 -5.24
N GLU A 651 17.88 8.60 -5.18
CA GLU A 651 19.19 8.10 -5.61
C GLU A 651 19.42 8.32 -7.11
N ASP A 652 18.42 8.01 -7.95
CA ASP A 652 18.45 8.29 -9.39
C ASP A 652 18.63 9.78 -9.69
N LEU A 653 17.94 10.65 -8.94
CA LEU A 653 18.05 12.10 -9.08
C LEU A 653 19.42 12.62 -8.62
N ALA A 654 19.97 12.07 -7.53
CA ALA A 654 21.30 12.40 -7.06
C ALA A 654 22.38 12.00 -8.08
N LEU A 655 22.26 10.85 -8.74
CA LEU A 655 23.20 10.41 -9.77
C LEU A 655 23.14 11.31 -11.03
N ARG A 656 21.93 11.71 -11.46
CA ARG A 656 21.74 12.53 -12.68
C ARG A 656 21.99 14.02 -12.44
N HIS A 657 21.81 14.50 -11.22
CA HIS A 657 21.92 15.91 -10.84
C HIS A 657 22.72 16.06 -9.52
N PRO A 658 24.01 15.65 -9.49
CA PRO A 658 24.77 15.48 -8.26
C PRO A 658 24.89 16.76 -7.44
N GLN A 659 25.16 17.90 -8.07
CA GLN A 659 25.28 19.16 -7.33
C GLN A 659 23.95 19.66 -6.73
N ARG A 660 22.81 19.19 -7.26
CA ARG A 660 21.49 19.71 -6.87
C ARG A 660 20.75 18.81 -5.89
N MET A 661 20.87 17.50 -6.04
CA MET A 661 20.06 16.51 -5.32
C MET A 661 20.85 15.55 -4.42
N LEU A 662 22.18 15.65 -4.37
CA LEU A 662 23.01 14.76 -3.55
C LEU A 662 22.93 15.12 -2.06
N THR A 663 21.99 14.52 -1.34
CA THR A 663 21.77 14.76 0.11
C THR A 663 22.81 14.11 1.01
N SER A 664 23.55 13.09 0.53
CA SER A 664 24.50 12.34 1.36
C SER A 664 25.72 13.13 1.81
N LEU A 665 26.03 14.27 1.17
CA LEU A 665 27.15 15.14 1.56
C LEU A 665 26.73 16.24 2.54
N TYR A 666 25.43 16.53 2.66
CA TYR A 666 24.88 17.64 3.43
C TYR A 666 24.21 17.14 4.72
N GLU A 667 23.64 18.05 5.50
CA GLU A 667 22.89 17.73 6.71
C GLU A 667 21.78 16.70 6.42
N HIS A 668 21.73 15.63 7.23
CA HIS A 668 20.82 14.49 6.99
C HIS A 668 19.43 14.68 7.58
N GLN A 669 19.26 15.68 8.44
CA GLN A 669 17.98 15.95 9.07
C GLN A 669 16.97 16.47 8.04
N PRO A 670 15.71 16.00 8.10
CA PRO A 670 14.69 16.45 7.17
C PRO A 670 14.43 17.95 7.34
N PRO A 671 14.13 18.66 6.24
CA PRO A 671 13.77 20.07 6.32
C PRO A 671 12.44 20.24 7.08
N PRO A 672 12.21 21.38 7.76
CA PRO A 672 10.99 21.62 8.51
C PRO A 672 9.75 21.64 7.61
N ASP A 673 8.68 20.97 8.04
CA ASP A 673 7.43 20.82 7.27
C ASP A 673 6.75 22.14 6.92
N PHE A 674 6.74 23.09 7.87
CA PHE A 674 5.89 24.29 7.82
C PHE A 674 5.95 25.07 6.49
N PRO A 675 7.13 25.49 5.99
CA PRO A 675 7.23 26.24 4.72
C PRO A 675 6.71 25.47 3.50
N TYR A 676 6.73 24.13 3.51
CA TYR A 676 6.39 23.30 2.35
C TYR A 676 4.96 22.78 2.37
N THR A 677 4.42 22.56 3.56
CA THR A 677 3.15 21.84 3.73
C THR A 677 2.04 22.69 4.32
N ARG A 678 2.36 23.72 5.12
CA ARG A 678 1.39 24.46 5.96
C ARG A 678 1.34 25.97 5.69
N ALA A 679 2.42 26.57 5.19
CA ALA A 679 2.52 28.02 5.05
C ALA A 679 1.48 28.60 4.06
N TYR A 680 0.80 29.67 4.47
CA TYR A 680 -0.19 30.39 3.65
C TYR A 680 0.43 31.20 2.50
N SER A 681 1.74 31.48 2.54
CA SER A 681 2.50 32.07 1.45
C SER A 681 3.91 31.47 1.46
N ALA A 682 4.20 30.64 0.45
CA ALA A 682 5.44 29.85 0.40
C ALA A 682 6.17 30.03 -0.92
N TYR A 683 6.38 31.28 -1.35
CA TYR A 683 7.14 31.54 -2.58
C TYR A 683 8.56 30.93 -2.53
N SER A 684 9.18 30.89 -1.34
CA SER A 684 10.44 30.18 -1.09
C SER A 684 10.42 28.70 -1.50
N ALA A 685 9.33 27.98 -1.23
CA ALA A 685 9.20 26.57 -1.63
C ALA A 685 9.10 26.43 -3.15
N THR A 686 8.42 27.36 -3.82
CA THR A 686 8.40 27.44 -5.29
C THR A 686 9.81 27.72 -5.83
N VAL A 687 10.53 28.69 -5.27
CA VAL A 687 11.91 29.00 -5.71
C VAL A 687 12.81 27.77 -5.57
N GLN A 688 12.74 27.07 -4.43
CA GLN A 688 13.55 25.88 -4.21
C GLN A 688 13.22 24.75 -5.20
N LEU A 689 11.95 24.46 -5.45
CA LEU A 689 11.55 23.46 -6.48
C LEU A 689 12.22 23.74 -7.82
N TYR A 690 12.17 24.99 -8.26
CA TYR A 690 12.73 25.38 -9.54
C TYR A 690 14.27 25.43 -9.49
N ALA A 691 14.86 25.79 -8.35
CA ALA A 691 16.31 25.76 -8.16
C ALA A 691 16.85 24.32 -8.23
N CYS A 692 16.26 23.40 -7.48
CA CYS A 692 16.60 21.97 -7.50
C CYS A 692 16.38 21.35 -8.89
N SER A 693 15.33 21.78 -9.60
CA SER A 693 15.08 21.36 -10.98
C SER A 693 16.00 22.01 -12.01
N GLY A 694 16.75 23.06 -11.65
CA GLY A 694 17.54 23.90 -12.56
C GLY A 694 16.69 24.64 -13.60
N GLN A 695 15.52 25.10 -13.20
CA GLN A 695 14.53 25.76 -14.04
C GLN A 695 14.26 27.21 -13.61
N LEU A 696 15.08 27.77 -12.72
CA LEU A 696 15.02 29.20 -12.42
C LEU A 696 15.37 30.02 -13.65
N THR A 697 14.72 31.16 -13.80
CA THR A 697 14.80 32.02 -14.98
C THR A 697 15.97 32.98 -14.94
N VAL A 698 17.16 32.44 -14.70
CA VAL A 698 18.43 33.18 -14.72
C VAL A 698 18.96 33.34 -16.15
N ALA A 699 19.85 34.31 -16.41
CA ALA A 699 20.30 34.58 -17.79
C ALA A 699 20.97 33.35 -18.40
N ASP A 700 21.81 32.63 -17.65
CA ASP A 700 22.41 31.36 -18.11
C ASP A 700 21.37 30.36 -18.61
N THR A 701 20.26 30.19 -17.88
CA THR A 701 19.19 29.26 -18.27
C THR A 701 18.42 29.76 -19.50
N LEU A 702 18.21 31.07 -19.61
CA LEU A 702 17.55 31.69 -20.77
C LEU A 702 18.45 31.60 -22.02
N TYR A 703 19.75 31.82 -21.86
CA TYR A 703 20.77 31.74 -22.92
C TYR A 703 20.91 30.30 -23.44
N LYS A 704 21.06 29.32 -22.55
CA LYS A 704 21.07 27.88 -22.91
C LYS A 704 19.80 27.45 -23.67
N ARG A 705 18.67 28.12 -23.41
CA ARG A 705 17.38 27.90 -24.10
C ARG A 705 17.16 28.83 -25.30
N LYS A 706 18.18 29.60 -25.71
CA LYS A 706 18.16 30.54 -26.84
C LYS A 706 17.02 31.56 -26.75
N LYS A 707 16.75 32.06 -25.54
CA LYS A 707 15.74 33.10 -25.27
C LYS A 707 16.35 34.50 -25.16
N ILE A 708 17.66 34.58 -24.94
CA ILE A 708 18.47 35.80 -24.92
C ILE A 708 19.81 35.50 -25.60
N GLU A 709 20.54 36.55 -25.96
CA GLU A 709 21.81 36.46 -26.70
C GLU A 709 23.05 36.41 -25.80
N ASP A 710 22.93 36.83 -24.54
CA ASP A 710 24.02 36.92 -23.57
C ASP A 710 23.59 36.34 -22.22
N ASP A 711 24.49 35.63 -21.55
CA ASP A 711 24.30 35.07 -20.20
C ASP A 711 24.92 35.92 -19.08
N GLY A 712 25.49 37.08 -19.41
CA GLY A 712 26.03 38.03 -18.46
C GLY A 712 25.03 38.54 -17.41
N CYS A 713 25.56 38.93 -16.25
CA CYS A 713 24.76 39.50 -15.15
C CYS A 713 24.03 40.78 -15.55
N ARG A 714 22.69 40.75 -15.49
CA ARG A 714 21.83 41.88 -15.89
C ARG A 714 21.78 43.02 -14.87
N PHE A 715 22.55 42.90 -13.79
CA PHE A 715 22.84 43.99 -12.86
C PHE A 715 24.22 44.62 -13.09
N GLY A 716 24.95 44.20 -14.13
CA GLY A 716 26.24 44.80 -14.51
C GLY A 716 27.45 44.19 -13.82
N CYS A 717 27.35 42.99 -13.24
CA CYS A 717 28.52 42.27 -12.75
C CYS A 717 29.30 41.65 -13.92
N ASN A 718 30.64 41.57 -13.81
CA ASN A 718 31.49 40.89 -14.78
C ASN A 718 31.51 39.36 -14.53
N ALA A 719 30.35 38.72 -14.60
CA ALA A 719 30.17 37.29 -14.38
C ALA A 719 28.93 36.78 -15.12
N VAL A 720 28.88 35.46 -15.38
CA VAL A 720 27.69 34.79 -15.90
C VAL A 720 26.59 34.80 -14.83
N GLU A 721 25.37 35.16 -15.22
CA GLU A 721 24.20 35.13 -14.35
C GLU A 721 23.64 33.71 -14.22
N ASP A 722 24.39 32.86 -13.53
CA ASP A 722 23.89 31.57 -13.07
C ASP A 722 23.22 31.69 -11.68
N MET A 723 22.70 30.58 -11.16
CA MET A 723 22.08 30.57 -9.84
C MET A 723 23.07 30.89 -8.72
N HIS A 724 24.31 30.39 -8.83
CA HIS A 724 25.32 30.61 -7.79
C HIS A 724 25.69 32.08 -7.71
N HIS A 725 25.98 32.71 -8.86
CA HIS A 725 26.22 34.14 -8.96
C HIS A 725 25.06 34.93 -8.38
N LEU A 726 23.82 34.66 -8.81
CA LEU A 726 22.65 35.42 -8.34
C LEU A 726 22.46 35.36 -6.82
N PHE A 727 22.60 34.17 -6.22
CA PHE A 727 22.31 33.97 -4.80
C PHE A 727 23.50 34.25 -3.88
N VAL A 728 24.75 34.10 -4.35
CA VAL A 728 25.95 34.10 -3.50
C VAL A 728 26.87 35.28 -3.81
N GLU A 729 27.09 35.60 -5.10
CA GLU A 729 28.15 36.54 -5.49
C GLU A 729 27.65 37.92 -5.91
N CYS A 730 26.41 38.02 -6.41
CA CYS A 730 25.91 39.25 -7.01
C CYS A 730 25.88 40.38 -5.96
N GLY A 731 26.63 41.45 -6.21
CA GLY A 731 26.75 42.59 -5.29
C GLY A 731 25.42 43.28 -5.01
N ARG A 732 24.44 43.19 -5.93
CA ARG A 732 23.08 43.72 -5.75
C ARG A 732 22.39 43.20 -4.47
N TYR A 733 22.68 41.96 -4.07
CA TYR A 733 22.03 41.29 -2.94
C TYR A 733 22.94 41.10 -1.72
N GLU A 734 24.12 41.72 -1.71
CA GLU A 734 25.09 41.59 -0.62
C GLU A 734 24.51 42.01 0.73
N VAL A 735 23.88 43.19 0.80
CA VAL A 735 23.20 43.70 2.00
C VAL A 735 22.15 42.73 2.54
N TRP A 736 21.49 41.96 1.66
CA TRP A 736 20.47 40.99 2.10
C TRP A 736 21.10 39.73 2.67
N ARG A 737 22.25 39.31 2.11
CA ARG A 737 23.05 38.20 2.66
C ARG A 737 23.63 38.60 4.02
N GLU A 738 24.22 39.78 4.15
CA GLU A 738 24.77 40.30 5.40
C GLU A 738 23.70 40.35 6.50
N LYS A 739 22.54 40.96 6.22
CA LYS A 739 21.43 41.03 7.17
C LYS A 739 20.90 39.65 7.56
N ALA A 740 20.86 38.70 6.63
CA ALA A 740 20.46 37.32 6.92
C ALA A 740 21.51 36.60 7.77
N THR A 741 22.80 36.81 7.50
CA THR A 741 23.92 36.30 8.28
C THR A 741 23.87 36.82 9.72
N GLU A 742 23.71 38.14 9.92
CA GLU A 742 23.56 38.74 11.25
C GLU A 742 22.39 38.13 12.03
N GLY A 743 21.22 38.05 11.39
CA GLY A 743 20.04 37.45 12.02
C GLY A 743 20.22 35.97 12.35
N LEU A 744 20.94 35.22 11.51
CA LEU A 744 21.26 33.82 11.76
C LEU A 744 22.22 33.63 12.93
N ILE A 745 23.26 34.48 13.02
CA ILE A 745 24.22 34.47 14.11
C ILE A 745 23.49 34.73 15.43
N ILE A 746 22.66 35.77 15.52
CA ILE A 746 21.91 36.09 16.73
C ILE A 746 21.07 34.89 17.20
N LYS A 747 20.30 34.28 16.30
CA LYS A 747 19.47 33.11 16.62
C LYS A 747 20.30 31.89 17.03
N THR A 748 21.42 31.68 16.35
CA THR A 748 22.33 30.56 16.64
C THR A 748 22.95 30.76 18.02
N THR A 749 23.46 31.95 18.34
CA THR A 749 23.99 32.30 19.67
C THR A 749 22.96 32.06 20.76
N MET A 750 21.73 32.57 20.61
CA MET A 750 20.66 32.36 21.59
C MET A 750 20.39 30.86 21.85
N LYS A 751 20.45 30.02 20.82
CA LYS A 751 20.22 28.57 20.95
C LYS A 751 21.39 27.82 21.56
N LEU A 752 22.62 28.27 21.31
CA LEU A 752 23.83 27.72 21.93
C LEU A 752 23.88 28.08 23.41
N ASP A 753 23.52 29.32 23.76
CA ASP A 753 23.48 29.80 25.15
C ASP A 753 22.40 29.06 25.96
N GLU A 754 21.22 28.81 25.37
CA GLU A 754 20.13 28.05 26.00
C GLU A 754 20.51 26.58 26.32
N LYS A 755 21.53 26.03 25.66
CA LYS A 755 21.89 24.60 25.73
C LYS A 755 23.26 24.33 26.35
N GLY A 756 23.98 25.36 26.82
CA GLY A 756 25.26 25.19 27.52
C GLY A 756 26.32 24.48 26.70
N VAL A 757 26.51 24.88 25.44
CA VAL A 757 27.48 24.25 24.52
C VAL A 757 28.92 24.68 24.84
N GLU A 758 29.86 23.75 24.79
CA GLU A 758 31.29 24.00 24.95
C GLU A 758 31.80 25.13 24.00
N GLU A 759 32.65 26.03 24.52
CA GLU A 759 33.09 27.23 23.79
C GLU A 759 33.79 26.92 22.45
N THR A 760 34.60 25.85 22.37
CA THR A 760 35.28 25.49 21.10
C THR A 760 34.30 25.03 20.01
N ALA A 761 33.21 24.38 20.41
CA ALA A 761 32.16 23.93 19.49
C ALA A 761 31.24 25.10 19.12
N ARG A 762 31.00 26.01 20.07
CA ARG A 762 30.29 27.27 19.87
C ARG A 762 30.98 28.13 18.80
N GLU A 763 32.29 28.33 18.91
CA GLU A 763 33.08 29.09 17.93
C GLU A 763 33.00 28.48 16.52
N ARG A 764 33.12 27.15 16.41
CA ARG A 764 33.00 26.42 15.13
C ARG A 764 31.63 26.60 14.49
N LEU A 765 30.55 26.48 15.27
CA LEU A 765 29.18 26.66 14.78
C LEU A 765 28.89 28.12 14.38
N LEU A 766 29.38 29.08 15.15
CA LEU A 766 29.23 30.51 14.82
C LEU A 766 30.05 30.90 13.59
N LYS A 767 31.25 30.33 13.41
CA LYS A 767 32.04 30.50 12.18
C LYS A 767 31.29 29.94 10.98
N ALA A 768 30.70 28.75 11.10
CA ALA A 768 29.89 28.15 10.06
C ALA A 768 28.61 28.94 9.74
N ALA A 769 27.95 29.52 10.75
CA ALA A 769 26.82 30.41 10.55
C ALA A 769 27.21 31.68 9.79
N LYS A 770 28.38 32.27 10.11
CA LYS A 770 28.95 33.44 9.42
C LYS A 770 29.24 33.16 7.95
N SER A 771 29.74 31.96 7.63
CA SER A 771 30.09 31.56 6.26
C SER A 771 28.90 31.04 5.44
N LEU A 772 27.72 30.83 6.03
CA LEU A 772 26.63 30.11 5.36
C LEU A 772 26.16 30.77 4.05
N PHE A 773 26.14 32.11 4.01
CA PHE A 773 25.70 32.90 2.85
C PHE A 773 26.85 33.60 2.12
N ALA A 774 28.09 33.47 2.61
CA ALA A 774 29.27 34.11 2.03
C ALA A 774 30.06 33.10 1.18
N ARG A 775 30.95 33.60 0.31
CA ARG A 775 31.87 32.79 -0.52
C ARG A 775 32.96 32.05 0.30
N ASP A 776 32.75 31.87 1.59
CA ASP A 776 33.66 31.13 2.45
C ASP A 776 33.34 29.65 2.34
N ASP A 777 34.09 29.01 1.45
CA ASP A 777 33.91 27.61 1.03
C ASP A 777 34.39 26.60 2.08
N THR A 778 34.95 27.05 3.20
CA THR A 778 35.65 26.20 4.17
C THR A 778 34.74 25.21 4.89
N VAL A 779 33.44 25.50 4.97
CA VAL A 779 32.46 24.68 5.70
C VAL A 779 31.62 23.80 4.77
N TRP A 780 31.59 24.11 3.47
CA TRP A 780 30.79 23.38 2.51
C TRP A 780 31.53 22.14 1.98
N PRO A 781 30.89 20.95 1.95
CA PRO A 781 31.52 19.70 1.51
C PRO A 781 32.16 19.73 0.12
N LEU A 782 31.54 20.48 -0.81
CA LEU A 782 32.01 20.62 -2.19
C LEU A 782 32.71 21.95 -2.44
N LYS A 783 33.10 22.69 -1.38
CA LYS A 783 33.66 24.04 -1.49
C LYS A 783 32.81 24.98 -2.33
N HIS A 784 31.50 24.79 -2.31
CA HIS A 784 30.53 25.61 -3.03
C HIS A 784 29.29 25.80 -2.17
N VAL A 785 28.80 27.03 -2.14
CA VAL A 785 27.65 27.45 -1.36
C VAL A 785 26.35 27.10 -2.09
N PHE A 786 25.49 26.29 -1.45
CA PHE A 786 24.25 25.77 -2.05
C PHE A 786 22.98 26.04 -1.23
N TYR A 787 22.98 27.06 -0.37
CA TYR A 787 21.85 27.35 0.53
C TYR A 787 20.52 27.57 -0.22
N TYR A 788 20.55 28.07 -1.46
CA TYR A 788 19.36 28.32 -2.28
C TYR A 788 18.67 27.05 -2.78
N LEU A 789 19.34 25.90 -2.68
CA LEU A 789 18.77 24.57 -2.89
C LEU A 789 18.13 24.00 -1.61
N GLY A 790 18.25 24.71 -0.48
CA GLY A 790 17.90 24.23 0.85
C GLY A 790 18.87 23.20 1.41
N HIS A 791 20.12 23.17 0.91
CA HIS A 791 21.20 22.40 1.53
C HIS A 791 21.82 23.18 2.68
N ILE A 792 22.34 22.44 3.67
CA ILE A 792 23.06 23.00 4.82
C ILE A 792 24.32 22.15 5.03
N PRO A 793 25.46 22.75 5.44
CA PRO A 793 26.63 21.99 5.81
C PRO A 793 26.35 20.97 6.93
N PRO A 794 27.04 19.82 6.97
CA PRO A 794 26.85 18.81 7.99
C PRO A 794 27.26 19.33 9.37
N LEU A 795 26.27 19.61 10.21
CA LEU A 795 26.43 20.20 11.54
C LEU A 795 27.02 19.19 12.53
N ASP A 796 26.76 17.90 12.32
CA ASP A 796 27.27 16.81 13.16
C ASP A 796 28.81 16.82 13.28
N ARG A 797 29.50 17.21 12.21
CA ARG A 797 30.97 17.33 12.16
C ARG A 797 31.52 18.53 12.94
N LEU A 798 30.69 19.54 13.18
CA LEU A 798 31.06 20.77 13.87
C LEU A 798 30.91 20.65 15.40
N LEU A 799 30.16 19.65 15.88
CA LEU A 799 29.84 19.44 17.29
C LEU A 799 30.45 18.13 17.82
N SER A 800 31.50 18.22 18.64
CA SER A 800 32.16 17.07 19.29
C SER A 800 31.18 16.25 20.15
N LYS A 801 31.40 14.92 20.24
CA LYS A 801 30.51 14.02 21.02
C LYS A 801 30.41 14.35 22.52
N GLY A 802 31.39 15.07 23.08
CA GLY A 802 31.40 15.54 24.47
C GLY A 802 31.03 17.02 24.67
N ALA A 803 30.62 17.74 23.62
CA ALA A 803 30.38 19.19 23.69
C ALA A 803 29.07 19.58 24.39
N VAL A 804 28.22 18.60 24.73
CA VAL A 804 26.91 18.78 25.38
C VAL A 804 26.70 17.64 26.38
N GLU A 805 26.05 17.91 27.51
CA GLU A 805 25.87 16.99 28.64
C GLU A 805 25.24 15.63 28.27
N SER A 806 24.38 15.57 27.25
CA SER A 806 23.71 14.34 26.84
C SER A 806 23.51 14.21 25.34
N SER A 807 23.51 12.96 24.85
CA SER A 807 23.28 12.62 23.44
C SER A 807 21.92 13.12 22.92
N ILE A 808 20.87 13.06 23.75
CA ILE A 808 19.52 13.53 23.39
C ILE A 808 19.51 15.06 23.22
N THR A 809 20.21 15.79 24.10
CA THR A 809 20.29 17.25 24.01
C THR A 809 21.08 17.69 22.79
N ARG A 810 22.14 16.95 22.47
CA ARG A 810 22.91 17.10 21.23
C ARG A 810 22.03 16.94 19.98
N GLU A 811 21.26 15.87 19.87
CA GLU A 811 20.37 15.64 18.72
C GLU A 811 19.30 16.73 18.58
N ARG A 812 18.68 17.14 19.70
CA ARG A 812 17.69 18.23 19.72
C ARG A 812 18.28 19.56 19.28
N LEU A 813 19.51 19.87 19.72
CA LEU A 813 20.21 21.08 19.32
C LEU A 813 20.49 21.07 17.81
N LEU A 814 21.04 19.96 17.28
CA LEU A 814 21.28 19.81 15.84
C LEU A 814 19.99 19.99 15.04
N HIS A 815 18.88 19.38 15.50
CA HIS A 815 17.56 19.53 14.90
C HIS A 815 17.08 20.99 14.85
N HIS A 816 17.23 21.72 15.94
CA HIS A 816 16.84 23.14 15.97
C HIS A 816 17.74 24.01 15.08
N LEU A 817 19.05 23.79 15.10
CA LEU A 817 19.99 24.55 14.28
C LEU A 817 19.75 24.29 12.79
N ALA A 818 19.66 23.03 12.37
CA ALA A 818 19.36 22.65 11.00
C ALA A 818 18.04 23.29 10.52
N ALA A 819 16.97 23.21 11.32
CA ALA A 819 15.70 23.83 10.98
C ALA A 819 15.79 25.36 10.81
N GLU A 820 16.48 26.07 11.72
CA GLU A 820 16.63 27.54 11.64
C GLU A 820 17.51 27.98 10.46
N TRP A 821 18.61 27.27 10.22
CA TRP A 821 19.52 27.53 9.11
C TRP A 821 18.80 27.30 7.78
N HIS A 822 18.04 26.19 7.69
CA HIS A 822 17.19 25.88 6.54
C HIS A 822 16.19 26.99 6.24
N MET A 823 15.41 27.37 7.26
CA MET A 823 14.35 28.37 7.15
C MET A 823 14.91 29.72 6.71
N THR A 824 16.07 30.11 7.25
CA THR A 824 16.73 31.37 6.90
C THR A 824 17.24 31.33 5.46
N ALA A 825 17.86 30.23 5.05
CA ALA A 825 18.36 30.02 3.69
C ALA A 825 17.25 30.13 2.62
N ILE A 826 16.15 29.36 2.77
CA ILE A 826 15.08 29.36 1.76
C ILE A 826 14.30 30.68 1.74
N ARG A 827 14.19 31.38 2.88
CA ARG A 827 13.57 32.72 2.93
C ARG A 827 14.42 33.75 2.20
N LEU A 828 15.73 33.74 2.42
CA LEU A 828 16.66 34.61 1.71
C LEU A 828 16.61 34.35 0.20
N ALA A 829 16.69 33.09 -0.23
CA ALA A 829 16.59 32.72 -1.64
C ALA A 829 15.26 33.17 -2.26
N GLY A 830 14.14 32.93 -1.57
CA GLY A 830 12.83 33.39 -2.00
C GLY A 830 12.74 34.91 -2.15
N ARG A 831 13.36 35.66 -1.23
CA ARG A 831 13.39 37.13 -1.26
C ARG A 831 14.24 37.64 -2.44
N ILE A 832 15.48 37.14 -2.58
CA ILE A 832 16.40 37.50 -3.67
C ILE A 832 15.73 37.26 -5.02
N PHE A 833 15.20 36.06 -5.23
CA PHE A 833 14.62 35.71 -6.52
C PHE A 833 13.31 36.47 -6.82
N GLY A 834 12.52 36.77 -5.79
CA GLY A 834 11.29 37.57 -5.94
C GLY A 834 11.59 39.02 -6.36
N ASP A 835 12.64 39.63 -5.84
CA ASP A 835 13.09 40.96 -6.26
C ASP A 835 13.69 40.94 -7.65
N TYR A 836 14.55 39.96 -7.91
CA TYR A 836 15.13 39.71 -9.20
C TYR A 836 14.06 39.61 -10.30
N GLN A 837 13.02 38.79 -10.11
CA GLN A 837 11.93 38.67 -11.08
C GLN A 837 11.21 40.00 -11.30
N ARG A 838 11.00 40.77 -10.23
CA ARG A 838 10.37 42.09 -10.31
C ARG A 838 11.21 43.06 -11.14
N GLU A 839 12.51 43.12 -10.90
CA GLU A 839 13.42 43.98 -11.67
C GLU A 839 13.51 43.55 -13.14
N MET A 840 13.58 42.24 -13.41
CA MET A 840 13.59 41.74 -14.78
C MET A 840 12.28 42.03 -15.53
N SER A 841 11.14 42.03 -14.84
CA SER A 841 9.85 42.42 -15.43
C SER A 841 9.80 43.90 -15.81
N LYS A 842 10.43 44.78 -15.03
CA LYS A 842 10.49 46.23 -15.31
C LYS A 842 11.36 46.55 -16.53
N LYS A 843 12.45 45.80 -16.71
CA LYS A 843 13.45 46.05 -17.77
C LYS A 843 13.01 45.59 -19.17
N ASN A 844 11.81 45.04 -19.37
CA ASN A 844 11.33 44.47 -20.64
C ASN A 844 12.31 43.47 -21.31
N ALA A 845 13.27 42.91 -20.57
CA ALA A 845 14.06 41.76 -21.02
C ALA A 845 13.07 40.60 -21.31
N PRO A 846 13.22 39.83 -22.40
CA PRO A 846 12.12 39.16 -23.10
C PRO A 846 11.38 38.16 -22.20
N LEU A 847 10.41 38.69 -21.47
CA LEU A 847 9.42 38.01 -20.66
C LEU A 847 8.10 38.73 -20.97
N LYS A 848 7.55 38.50 -22.16
CA LYS A 848 6.11 38.73 -22.39
C LYS A 848 5.34 37.74 -21.51
N LEU A 849 5.26 38.06 -20.22
CA LEU A 849 4.45 37.38 -19.22
C LEU A 849 2.99 37.61 -19.60
N ARG A 850 2.30 36.54 -20.02
CA ARG A 850 0.84 36.53 -20.03
C ARG A 850 0.38 36.54 -18.58
N GLY A 851 -0.17 37.66 -18.12
CA GLY A 851 -0.87 37.79 -16.83
C GLY A 851 -0.32 38.93 -15.98
N LYS A 852 -1.16 39.96 -15.78
CA LYS A 852 -0.93 41.12 -14.91
C LYS A 852 -0.48 40.68 -13.50
N ILE A 853 0.54 41.34 -12.97
CA ILE A 853 1.08 41.22 -11.60
C ILE A 853 0.03 41.64 -10.58
#